data_AF-A0A0D3DIQ6-F1
#
_entry.id   AF-A0A0D3DIQ6-F1
#
_cell.length_a   1.000
_cell.length_b   1.000
_cell.length_c   1.000
_cell.angle_alpha   90.00
_cell.angle_beta   90.00
_cell.angle_gamma   90.00
#
_symmetry.space_group_name_H-M   'P 1'
#
loop_
_entity.id
_entity.type
_entity.pdbx_description
1 polymer ?
#
loop_
_entity_poly.entity_id
_entity_poly.type
_entity_poly.pdbx_seq_one_letter_code
_entity_poly.pdbx_strand_id
1 'polypeptide(L)'
;MSKQTAESGRAIQLVYTDENGKLKTDPEAIGALQKLKGPVAAVSLFGKAQHGKSFIWNQLVSRSVGFEVQTLHRPCTGDIWMWIEPVKRISEDGSEYSLVLLDVQGADSNGVLASRSSQIFGLAILLSSVFIYGPTLGVDDIALDLSRLLEISKHDHVGDAKDNTFKGLGQFSPMFVQLMTDINSETVESADDVTLNNKVEALRPQLLYGVNALVKFVSERVRPKKRGDSTIVTGPPLAAFTKSFSENVNNSVIPKISSLWLSVEESEGRKACDTATEVYMSSLERAETPQEESMLIEAHNKAVAKALDAFCESSIGNDEVKQRYKRELWSFFAKAIEDHKRVADMEAYSRCCNAIEDMGKKLWALPCSRDANSSDIIKALDTAVAEYEVSINGPMKWQTLSSFLKKSIQDILVHRRGNQMEELLSENSKLKLQHRSMESTIDLLSKQLEGGEKMRKEYQKRYEGAIHDMNKLSDQFKNRIHDLESKCKSIHDEHSNLMEVLGSTRLEAAEWKRKFEGTLDENGVSNASIKRCDRSIDWKIKYENTISEQKAVSEKIAAMEERLKQASAKEDGMRAEFSRVLDEKENVITEKDAKLATLEQLLSSTRSELKKSELKVKECSLEAKDLRVQVSDLNEKCESMISAAKSRENETQALKQERDYLDKKHLSHMEELGKLCLRLEDAESEASSAKKLADLLRLEAEAAQNNEKSLQTSLAEKCTEIERAKSRIQELEKVCLKLDSEESEASASKELVDSMKREANALRMNVNELQTSLQDKCIEIDQANCRIEELEKICLKLKDAEDEAATAKELASSMKTEVESARYNENKLQALLQEKNIEIDNLGRQKNALSETLEKRAKQNEEAVAEWHRIINAEKEKNMRVNTMQRVDSFMVSDEATPMQRVKRLKVEASVTSSGSVFETEEDTASQESGRAMSAMTPRRCTSSGGGGGESSSTGMDHSKYTMKKLRDEILKHGFGAELVGLKNARKSVLVELYERCVLRK
;
A
#
# COMPACT_ATOMS: atom_id res chain seq x y z
N MET A 1 -52.25 5.78 -26.62
CA MET A 1 -52.98 4.49 -26.55
C MET A 1 -54.05 4.49 -27.63
N SER A 2 -53.73 3.97 -28.82
CA SER A 2 -54.75 3.60 -29.80
C SER A 2 -55.27 2.22 -29.42
N LYS A 3 -56.59 2.10 -29.24
CA LYS A 3 -57.27 0.79 -29.18
C LYS A 3 -57.16 0.17 -30.57
N GLN A 4 -56.14 -0.66 -30.80
CA GLN A 4 -56.17 -1.63 -31.89
C GLN A 4 -57.20 -2.70 -31.50
N THR A 5 -58.34 -2.66 -32.16
CA THR A 5 -59.30 -3.76 -32.24
C THR A 5 -58.57 -5.01 -32.71
N ALA A 6 -58.54 -6.05 -31.89
CA ALA A 6 -58.02 -7.36 -32.25
C ALA A 6 -58.85 -7.91 -33.41
N GLU A 7 -58.28 -7.90 -34.62
CA GLU A 7 -58.86 -8.62 -35.75
C GLU A 7 -58.81 -10.13 -35.45
N SER A 8 -59.95 -10.78 -35.71
CA SER A 8 -60.19 -12.22 -35.64
C SER A 8 -59.07 -13.03 -36.31
N GLY A 9 -58.67 -14.17 -35.71
CA GLY A 9 -57.59 -15.03 -36.21
C GLY A 9 -57.56 -15.22 -37.73
N ARG A 10 -56.34 -15.29 -38.29
CA ARG A 10 -56.04 -15.42 -39.73
C ARG A 10 -54.97 -16.47 -40.00
N ALA A 11 -54.92 -16.96 -41.24
CA ALA A 11 -53.82 -17.80 -41.72
C ALA A 11 -52.62 -16.93 -42.12
N ILE A 12 -51.42 -17.33 -41.71
CA ILE A 12 -50.15 -16.68 -42.05
C ILE A 12 -49.15 -17.74 -42.56
N GLN A 13 -48.26 -17.37 -43.48
CA GLN A 13 -47.19 -18.28 -43.90
C GLN A 13 -46.20 -18.47 -42.75
N LEU A 14 -45.96 -19.69 -42.29
CA LEU A 14 -44.92 -20.00 -41.32
C LEU A 14 -43.58 -20.19 -42.01
N VAL A 15 -43.59 -20.97 -43.11
CA VAL A 15 -42.45 -21.20 -43.99
C VAL A 15 -42.91 -21.03 -45.42
N TYR A 16 -42.19 -20.23 -46.19
CA TYR A 16 -42.48 -20.00 -47.60
C TYR A 16 -41.20 -20.00 -48.43
N THR A 17 -41.34 -20.25 -49.72
CA THR A 17 -40.22 -20.16 -50.66
C THR A 17 -40.18 -18.77 -51.28
N ASP A 18 -39.03 -18.08 -51.20
CA ASP A 18 -38.86 -16.75 -51.80
C ASP A 18 -38.63 -16.82 -53.32
N GLU A 19 -38.62 -15.65 -53.98
CA GLU A 19 -38.40 -15.54 -55.44
C GLU A 19 -37.04 -16.13 -55.89
N ASN A 20 -36.06 -16.25 -54.99
CA ASN A 20 -34.76 -16.86 -55.24
C ASN A 20 -34.75 -18.37 -54.94
N GLY A 21 -35.92 -18.94 -54.62
CA GLY A 21 -36.11 -20.32 -54.23
C GLY A 21 -35.71 -20.64 -52.79
N LYS A 22 -35.24 -19.69 -51.97
CA LYS A 22 -34.79 -19.95 -50.59
C LYS A 22 -35.97 -20.06 -49.63
N LEU A 23 -35.91 -20.99 -48.67
CA LEU A 23 -36.89 -21.10 -47.59
C LEU A 23 -36.75 -19.92 -46.62
N LYS A 24 -37.82 -19.19 -46.40
CA LYS A 24 -37.87 -18.11 -45.41
C LYS A 24 -38.98 -18.40 -44.41
N THR A 25 -38.76 -17.93 -43.19
CA THR A 25 -39.76 -17.94 -42.12
C THR A 25 -40.36 -16.54 -41.98
N ASP A 26 -41.65 -16.47 -41.73
CA ASP A 26 -42.31 -15.20 -41.49
C ASP A 26 -42.03 -14.73 -40.04
N PRO A 27 -41.52 -13.50 -39.82
CA PRO A 27 -41.20 -12.99 -38.50
C PRO A 27 -42.42 -12.88 -37.56
N GLU A 28 -43.60 -12.58 -38.09
CA GLU A 28 -44.84 -12.47 -37.31
C GLU A 28 -45.30 -13.86 -36.86
N ALA A 29 -45.25 -14.86 -37.75
CA ALA A 29 -45.54 -16.26 -37.41
C ALA A 29 -44.57 -16.82 -36.35
N ILE A 30 -43.26 -16.59 -36.54
CA ILE A 30 -42.22 -16.98 -35.56
C ILE A 30 -42.44 -16.25 -34.22
N GLY A 31 -42.77 -14.96 -34.26
CA GLY A 31 -43.08 -14.19 -33.05
C GLY A 31 -44.34 -14.68 -32.33
N ALA A 32 -45.36 -15.15 -33.06
CA ALA A 32 -46.54 -15.77 -32.47
C ALA A 32 -46.20 -17.08 -31.77
N LEU A 33 -45.37 -17.94 -32.38
CA LEU A 33 -44.88 -19.17 -31.74
C LEU A 33 -44.04 -18.86 -30.50
N GLN A 34 -43.13 -17.89 -30.54
CA GLN A 34 -42.28 -17.51 -29.40
C GLN A 34 -43.07 -17.01 -28.17
N LYS A 35 -44.27 -16.44 -28.38
CA LYS A 35 -45.13 -16.00 -27.28
C LYS A 35 -45.76 -17.18 -26.51
N LEU A 36 -45.76 -18.39 -27.07
CA LEU A 36 -46.36 -19.57 -26.45
C LEU A 36 -45.40 -20.22 -25.47
N LYS A 37 -45.45 -19.75 -24.21
CA LYS A 37 -44.61 -20.29 -23.12
C LYS A 37 -45.05 -21.67 -22.59
N GLY A 38 -46.30 -22.08 -22.86
CA GLY A 38 -46.85 -23.37 -22.43
C GLY A 38 -46.62 -24.51 -23.43
N PRO A 39 -47.06 -25.74 -23.10
CA PRO A 39 -47.01 -26.90 -24.00
C PRO A 39 -47.71 -26.65 -25.33
N VAL A 40 -47.09 -27.05 -26.44
CA VAL A 40 -47.64 -26.87 -27.79
C VAL A 40 -47.93 -28.22 -28.45
N ALA A 41 -49.10 -28.35 -29.05
CA ALA A 41 -49.44 -29.45 -29.95
C ALA A 41 -49.63 -28.89 -31.37
N ALA A 42 -49.01 -29.50 -32.37
CA ALA A 42 -49.18 -29.07 -33.76
C ALA A 42 -49.94 -30.15 -34.55
N VAL A 43 -50.95 -29.75 -35.31
CA VAL A 43 -51.66 -30.66 -36.23
C VAL A 43 -51.39 -30.16 -37.63
N SER A 44 -50.81 -31.01 -38.48
CA SER A 44 -50.62 -30.70 -39.89
C SER A 44 -51.59 -31.45 -40.77
N LEU A 45 -52.11 -30.78 -41.80
CA LEU A 45 -52.91 -31.38 -42.86
C LEU A 45 -52.16 -31.27 -44.17
N PHE A 46 -51.77 -32.41 -44.73
CA PHE A 46 -50.98 -32.51 -45.95
C PHE A 46 -51.83 -32.99 -47.13
N GLY A 47 -51.74 -32.31 -48.27
CA GLY A 47 -52.38 -32.80 -49.50
C GLY A 47 -52.27 -31.86 -50.69
N LYS A 48 -52.66 -32.36 -51.87
CA LYS A 48 -52.68 -31.58 -53.12
C LYS A 48 -53.63 -30.38 -53.04
N ALA A 49 -53.36 -29.34 -53.83
CA ALA A 49 -54.23 -28.16 -53.93
C ALA A 49 -55.68 -28.57 -54.26
N GLN A 50 -56.68 -27.78 -53.84
CA GLN A 50 -58.09 -27.95 -54.27
C GLN A 50 -58.83 -29.22 -53.81
N HIS A 51 -58.28 -29.97 -52.84
CA HIS A 51 -58.91 -31.20 -52.30
C HIS A 51 -59.64 -31.00 -50.97
N GLY A 52 -60.23 -29.82 -50.73
CA GLY A 52 -61.06 -29.58 -49.55
C GLY A 52 -60.32 -29.45 -48.20
N LYS A 53 -59.01 -29.17 -48.19
CA LYS A 53 -58.22 -28.98 -46.96
C LYS A 53 -58.73 -27.84 -46.07
N SER A 54 -58.96 -26.66 -46.65
CA SER A 54 -59.51 -25.50 -45.94
C SER A 54 -60.89 -25.78 -45.35
N PHE A 55 -61.70 -26.62 -46.02
CA PHE A 55 -62.99 -27.06 -45.50
C PHE A 55 -62.81 -27.88 -44.21
N ILE A 56 -61.88 -28.83 -44.17
CA ILE A 56 -61.57 -29.62 -42.97
C ILE A 56 -61.08 -28.72 -41.82
N TRP A 57 -60.20 -27.76 -42.10
CA TRP A 57 -59.71 -26.83 -41.08
C TRP A 57 -60.81 -25.97 -40.47
N ASN A 58 -61.73 -25.47 -41.29
CA ASN A 58 -62.82 -24.63 -40.83
C ASN A 58 -63.79 -25.39 -39.91
N GLN A 59 -63.95 -26.70 -40.15
CA GLN A 59 -64.72 -27.57 -39.26
C GLN A 59 -63.97 -27.88 -37.95
N LEU A 60 -62.63 -27.99 -37.97
CA LEU A 60 -61.81 -28.23 -36.77
C LEU A 60 -61.69 -27.01 -35.84
N VAL A 61 -61.76 -25.80 -36.41
CA VAL A 61 -61.68 -24.53 -35.66
C VAL A 61 -63.05 -24.12 -35.07
N SER A 62 -64.16 -24.72 -35.52
CA SER A 62 -65.54 -24.40 -35.10
C SER A 62 -65.86 -22.89 -35.13
N ARG A 63 -65.34 -22.14 -36.12
CA ARG A 63 -65.56 -20.68 -36.26
C ARG A 63 -66.22 -20.35 -37.60
N SER A 64 -67.00 -19.26 -37.63
CA SER A 64 -67.64 -18.72 -38.84
C SER A 64 -66.67 -18.03 -39.81
N VAL A 65 -65.44 -17.73 -39.36
CA VAL A 65 -64.34 -17.13 -40.12
C VAL A 65 -63.12 -18.05 -39.96
N GLY A 66 -62.75 -18.76 -41.02
CA GLY A 66 -61.65 -19.74 -41.02
C GLY A 66 -60.69 -19.52 -42.19
N PHE A 67 -59.87 -20.53 -42.52
CA PHE A 67 -59.01 -20.52 -43.71
C PHE A 67 -59.85 -20.20 -44.96
N GLU A 68 -59.37 -19.24 -45.76
CA GLU A 68 -60.06 -18.81 -46.97
C GLU A 68 -60.17 -19.97 -47.96
N VAL A 69 -61.40 -20.36 -48.32
CA VAL A 69 -61.66 -21.41 -49.32
C VAL A 69 -61.53 -20.76 -50.70
N GLN A 70 -60.32 -20.74 -51.25
CA GLN A 70 -60.06 -20.13 -52.55
C GLN A 70 -60.44 -21.07 -53.72
N THR A 71 -61.17 -20.53 -54.70
CA THR A 71 -61.62 -21.24 -55.93
C THR A 71 -60.67 -21.08 -57.12
N LEU A 72 -59.67 -20.19 -57.07
CA LEU A 72 -58.75 -19.92 -58.17
C LEU A 72 -57.32 -20.44 -57.95
N HIS A 73 -56.72 -20.86 -59.07
CA HIS A 73 -55.39 -21.46 -59.21
C HIS A 73 -54.28 -20.52 -58.71
N ARG A 74 -53.81 -20.73 -57.46
CA ARG A 74 -52.60 -20.11 -56.93
C ARG A 74 -51.50 -21.20 -56.93
N PRO A 75 -50.35 -20.99 -57.60
CA PRO A 75 -49.25 -21.95 -57.58
C PRO A 75 -48.52 -21.86 -56.22
N CYS A 76 -49.14 -22.40 -55.17
CA CYS A 76 -48.61 -22.43 -53.80
C CYS A 76 -47.94 -23.77 -53.50
N THR A 77 -47.11 -24.25 -54.41
CA THR A 77 -46.32 -25.47 -54.19
C THR A 77 -45.23 -25.21 -53.16
N GLY A 78 -45.32 -25.83 -51.97
CA GLY A 78 -44.22 -25.87 -51.00
C GLY A 78 -44.24 -24.85 -49.85
N ASP A 79 -45.40 -24.36 -49.42
CA ASP A 79 -45.50 -23.50 -48.22
C ASP A 79 -46.13 -24.25 -47.03
N ILE A 80 -45.75 -23.85 -45.81
CA ILE A 80 -46.43 -24.22 -44.56
C ILE A 80 -47.18 -23.00 -44.06
N TRP A 81 -48.50 -23.10 -43.98
CA TRP A 81 -49.36 -22.05 -43.43
C TRP A 81 -49.73 -22.39 -42.00
N MET A 82 -49.73 -21.40 -41.13
CA MET A 82 -50.08 -21.53 -39.72
C MET A 82 -51.30 -20.65 -39.41
N TRP A 83 -52.21 -21.17 -38.60
CA TRP A 83 -53.24 -20.34 -37.98
C TRP A 83 -52.63 -19.55 -36.81
N ILE A 84 -52.60 -18.21 -36.90
CA ILE A 84 -51.81 -17.36 -35.99
C ILE A 84 -52.32 -17.35 -34.54
N GLU A 85 -53.61 -17.64 -34.33
CA GLU A 85 -54.25 -17.65 -33.02
C GLU A 85 -54.41 -19.10 -32.53
N PRO A 86 -53.54 -19.59 -31.63
CA PRO A 86 -53.58 -20.98 -31.22
C PRO A 86 -54.86 -21.30 -30.43
N VAL A 87 -55.39 -22.51 -30.65
CA VAL A 87 -56.59 -22.98 -29.97
C VAL A 87 -56.20 -23.56 -28.62
N LYS A 88 -56.64 -22.92 -27.52
CA LYS A 88 -56.42 -23.43 -26.17
C LYS A 88 -57.18 -24.74 -25.95
N ARG A 89 -56.50 -25.75 -25.41
CA ARG A 89 -57.06 -27.07 -25.10
C ARG A 89 -56.62 -27.52 -23.71
N ILE A 90 -57.42 -28.40 -23.12
CA ILE A 90 -57.14 -29.00 -21.81
C ILE A 90 -56.90 -30.50 -22.06
N SER A 91 -55.79 -31.01 -21.54
CA SER A 91 -55.44 -32.43 -21.58
C SER A 91 -56.20 -33.21 -20.49
N GLU A 92 -56.19 -34.55 -20.56
CA GLU A 92 -56.88 -35.43 -19.59
C GLU A 92 -56.35 -35.28 -18.15
N ASP A 93 -55.11 -34.81 -18.01
CA ASP A 93 -54.43 -34.50 -16.75
C ASP A 93 -54.79 -33.10 -16.18
N GLY A 94 -55.66 -32.35 -16.86
CA GLY A 94 -56.05 -31.00 -16.48
C GLY A 94 -55.05 -29.90 -16.89
N SER A 95 -53.96 -30.25 -17.59
CA SER A 95 -52.98 -29.28 -18.07
C SER A 95 -53.47 -28.54 -19.33
N GLU A 96 -53.24 -27.22 -19.39
CA GLU A 96 -53.58 -26.42 -20.57
C GLU A 96 -52.44 -26.49 -21.61
N TYR A 97 -52.80 -26.69 -22.88
CA TYR A 97 -51.87 -26.66 -24.00
C TYR A 97 -52.43 -25.86 -25.17
N SER A 98 -51.53 -25.35 -26.00
CA SER A 98 -51.85 -24.56 -27.19
C SER A 98 -51.82 -25.44 -28.44
N LEU A 99 -52.93 -25.53 -29.16
CA LEU A 99 -53.06 -26.27 -30.42
C LEU A 99 -52.78 -25.33 -31.60
N VAL A 100 -51.73 -25.64 -32.35
CA VAL A 100 -51.31 -24.94 -33.57
C VAL A 100 -51.75 -25.76 -34.78
N LEU A 101 -52.36 -25.09 -35.76
CA LEU A 101 -52.89 -25.72 -36.97
C LEU A 101 -52.00 -25.34 -38.15
N LEU A 102 -51.53 -26.35 -38.88
CA LEU A 102 -50.57 -26.20 -39.97
C LEU A 102 -51.17 -26.75 -41.27
N ASP A 103 -51.46 -25.90 -42.25
CA ASP A 103 -51.86 -26.34 -43.59
C ASP A 103 -50.62 -26.49 -44.46
N VAL A 104 -50.42 -27.69 -45.02
CA VAL A 104 -49.19 -28.06 -45.73
C VAL A 104 -49.54 -28.49 -47.15
N GLN A 105 -48.96 -27.81 -48.14
CA GLN A 105 -49.27 -28.06 -49.54
C GLN A 105 -48.23 -29.00 -50.19
N GLY A 106 -48.70 -30.11 -50.76
CA GLY A 106 -47.89 -31.05 -51.53
C GLY A 106 -47.49 -30.51 -52.91
N ALA A 107 -46.41 -31.04 -53.49
CA ALA A 107 -45.92 -30.63 -54.80
C ALA A 107 -46.71 -31.24 -55.96
N ASP A 108 -46.92 -30.44 -57.01
CA ASP A 108 -47.34 -30.94 -58.32
C ASP A 108 -46.11 -31.46 -59.08
N SER A 109 -46.28 -32.50 -59.89
CA SER A 109 -45.29 -33.47 -60.39
C SER A 109 -44.17 -32.95 -61.34
N ASN A 110 -43.64 -31.75 -61.17
CA ASN A 110 -42.62 -31.15 -62.05
C ASN A 110 -41.23 -30.99 -61.39
N GLY A 111 -40.35 -31.96 -61.66
CA GLY A 111 -38.91 -31.84 -61.98
C GLY A 111 -37.89 -31.26 -60.99
N VAL A 112 -38.08 -30.04 -60.45
CA VAL A 112 -37.05 -29.33 -59.65
C VAL A 112 -37.57 -28.90 -58.28
N LEU A 113 -38.88 -28.71 -58.13
CA LEU A 113 -39.51 -28.48 -56.82
C LEU A 113 -39.50 -29.73 -55.93
N ALA A 114 -39.42 -30.93 -56.49
CA ALA A 114 -39.61 -32.19 -55.76
C ALA A 114 -38.64 -32.38 -54.57
N SER A 115 -37.37 -31.99 -54.70
CA SER A 115 -36.37 -32.14 -53.63
C SER A 115 -36.63 -31.18 -52.45
N ARG A 116 -37.00 -29.92 -52.72
CA ARG A 116 -37.31 -28.93 -51.67
C ARG A 116 -38.68 -29.18 -51.05
N SER A 117 -39.66 -29.61 -51.85
CA SER A 117 -40.95 -30.05 -51.34
C SER A 117 -40.82 -31.24 -50.38
N SER A 118 -39.85 -32.13 -50.60
CA SER A 118 -39.52 -33.22 -49.68
C SER A 118 -38.96 -32.71 -48.34
N GLN A 119 -38.19 -31.61 -48.36
CA GLN A 119 -37.64 -30.99 -47.14
C GLN A 119 -38.71 -30.22 -46.35
N ILE A 120 -39.61 -29.51 -47.04
CA ILE A 120 -40.76 -28.83 -46.42
C ILE A 120 -41.73 -29.86 -45.83
N PHE A 121 -41.98 -30.95 -46.55
CA PHE A 121 -42.72 -32.10 -46.05
C PHE A 121 -42.08 -32.71 -44.79
N GLY A 122 -40.75 -32.88 -44.82
CA GLY A 122 -40.02 -33.37 -43.65
C GLY A 122 -40.08 -32.43 -42.46
N LEU A 123 -39.97 -31.12 -42.68
CA LEU A 123 -40.16 -30.11 -41.63
C LEU A 123 -41.58 -30.20 -41.03
N ALA A 124 -42.61 -30.30 -41.87
CA ALA A 124 -43.98 -30.40 -41.42
C ALA A 124 -44.22 -31.65 -40.54
N ILE A 125 -43.64 -32.80 -40.90
CA ILE A 125 -43.70 -34.01 -40.06
C ILE A 125 -43.02 -33.77 -38.70
N LEU A 126 -41.82 -33.17 -38.69
CA LEU A 126 -41.06 -32.92 -37.47
C LEU A 126 -41.73 -31.92 -36.52
N LEU A 127 -42.40 -30.91 -37.06
CA LEU A 127 -43.16 -29.92 -36.27
C LEU A 127 -44.44 -30.53 -35.68
N SER A 128 -45.03 -31.52 -36.33
CA SER A 128 -46.36 -32.05 -35.99
C SER A 128 -46.38 -32.96 -34.78
N SER A 129 -47.39 -32.84 -33.93
CA SER A 129 -47.83 -33.90 -33.01
C SER A 129 -48.70 -34.93 -33.74
N VAL A 130 -49.56 -34.45 -34.64
CA VAL A 130 -50.41 -35.28 -35.49
C VAL A 130 -50.25 -34.81 -36.93
N PHE A 131 -49.97 -35.75 -37.83
CA PHE A 131 -49.80 -35.49 -39.24
C PHE A 131 -50.90 -36.20 -40.02
N ILE A 132 -51.76 -35.43 -40.67
CA ILE A 132 -52.94 -35.91 -41.38
C ILE A 132 -52.65 -35.92 -42.87
N TYR A 133 -52.67 -37.09 -43.49
CA TYR A 133 -52.68 -37.24 -44.95
C TYR A 133 -54.08 -37.02 -45.50
N GLY A 134 -54.18 -36.14 -46.48
CA GLY A 134 -55.42 -35.74 -47.11
C GLY A 134 -56.06 -36.83 -47.99
N PRO A 135 -57.35 -36.66 -48.33
CA PRO A 135 -58.23 -37.67 -48.90
C PRO A 135 -57.80 -38.30 -50.25
N THR A 136 -57.03 -37.59 -51.07
CA THR A 136 -56.66 -38.02 -52.45
C THR A 136 -55.25 -38.56 -52.61
N LEU A 137 -54.57 -38.84 -51.49
CA LEU A 137 -53.25 -39.47 -51.50
C LEU A 137 -53.41 -41.00 -51.43
N GLY A 138 -52.98 -41.67 -52.51
CA GLY A 138 -52.91 -43.13 -52.53
C GLY A 138 -51.84 -43.66 -51.56
N VAL A 139 -51.95 -44.93 -51.17
CA VAL A 139 -50.96 -45.57 -50.28
C VAL A 139 -49.55 -45.52 -50.87
N ASP A 140 -49.43 -45.60 -52.20
CA ASP A 140 -48.14 -45.54 -52.91
C ASP A 140 -47.51 -44.14 -52.88
N ASP A 141 -48.32 -43.08 -52.99
CA ASP A 141 -47.84 -41.69 -52.88
C ASP A 141 -47.30 -41.41 -51.47
N ILE A 142 -48.00 -41.91 -50.44
CA ILE A 142 -47.57 -41.80 -49.04
C ILE A 142 -46.27 -42.57 -48.80
N ALA A 143 -46.15 -43.79 -49.35
CA ALA A 143 -44.95 -44.59 -49.24
C ALA A 143 -43.75 -43.88 -49.91
N LEU A 144 -43.95 -43.24 -51.07
CA LEU A 144 -42.92 -42.48 -51.75
C LEU A 144 -42.48 -41.23 -50.96
N ASP A 145 -43.41 -40.45 -50.41
CA ASP A 145 -43.08 -39.27 -49.62
C ASP A 145 -42.43 -39.61 -48.28
N LEU A 146 -42.89 -40.68 -47.61
CA LEU A 146 -42.21 -41.23 -46.44
C LEU A 146 -40.81 -41.75 -46.78
N SER A 147 -40.61 -42.41 -47.93
CA SER A 147 -39.28 -42.91 -48.33
C SER A 147 -38.25 -41.78 -48.48
N ARG A 148 -38.68 -40.61 -48.96
CA ARG A 148 -37.83 -39.40 -49.06
C ARG A 148 -37.47 -38.83 -47.69
N LEU A 149 -38.39 -38.88 -46.71
CA LEU A 149 -38.08 -38.56 -45.32
C LEU A 149 -37.03 -39.52 -44.73
N LEU A 150 -37.10 -40.81 -45.08
CA LEU A 150 -36.12 -41.80 -44.63
C LEU A 150 -34.72 -41.51 -45.19
N GLU A 151 -34.60 -40.99 -46.41
CA GLU A 151 -33.32 -40.54 -46.96
C GLU A 151 -32.70 -39.40 -46.16
N ILE A 152 -33.51 -38.41 -45.74
CA ILE A 152 -33.04 -37.32 -44.86
C ILE A 152 -32.59 -37.89 -43.50
N SER A 153 -33.32 -38.86 -42.96
CA SER A 153 -32.98 -39.52 -41.68
C SER A 153 -31.74 -40.41 -41.74
N LYS A 154 -31.40 -41.02 -42.88
CA LYS A 154 -30.20 -41.87 -43.02
C LYS A 154 -28.91 -41.12 -42.71
N HIS A 155 -28.87 -39.82 -42.99
CA HIS A 155 -27.72 -38.96 -42.74
C HIS A 155 -27.60 -38.43 -41.30
N ASP A 156 -28.54 -38.78 -40.41
CA ASP A 156 -28.62 -38.30 -39.02
C ASP A 156 -27.80 -39.12 -38.00
N HIS A 157 -27.08 -40.16 -38.43
CA HIS A 157 -26.25 -40.98 -37.54
C HIS A 157 -24.94 -40.27 -37.16
N VAL A 158 -24.75 -40.08 -35.85
CA VAL A 158 -23.47 -39.71 -35.22
C VAL A 158 -23.05 -40.89 -34.36
N GLY A 159 -21.97 -41.57 -34.74
CA GLY A 159 -21.31 -42.60 -33.92
C GLY A 159 -21.44 -44.02 -34.48
N ASP A 160 -20.30 -44.70 -34.58
CA ASP A 160 -20.15 -46.11 -34.94
C ASP A 160 -21.09 -47.03 -34.13
N ALA A 161 -22.08 -47.63 -34.78
CA ALA A 161 -22.72 -48.85 -34.28
C ALA A 161 -23.28 -49.64 -35.47
N LYS A 162 -22.91 -50.91 -35.55
CA LYS A 162 -23.27 -51.89 -36.59
C LYS A 162 -24.75 -52.33 -36.58
N ASP A 163 -25.67 -51.54 -36.04
CA ASP A 163 -27.08 -51.90 -35.93
C ASP A 163 -27.99 -50.95 -36.74
N ASN A 164 -28.67 -51.51 -37.74
CA ASN A 164 -29.64 -50.85 -38.64
C ASN A 164 -30.94 -50.40 -37.94
N THR A 165 -30.87 -49.79 -36.76
CA THR A 165 -32.08 -49.52 -35.96
C THR A 165 -32.44 -48.04 -35.91
N PHE A 166 -33.57 -47.72 -36.56
CA PHE A 166 -34.36 -46.48 -36.66
C PHE A 166 -34.68 -45.67 -35.38
N LYS A 167 -34.02 -45.93 -34.24
CA LYS A 167 -34.42 -45.44 -32.91
C LYS A 167 -34.41 -43.91 -32.76
N GLY A 168 -33.59 -43.19 -33.53
CA GLY A 168 -33.50 -41.72 -33.45
C GLY A 168 -34.74 -40.97 -33.93
N LEU A 169 -35.40 -41.45 -35.00
CA LEU A 169 -36.55 -40.76 -35.61
C LEU A 169 -37.85 -40.96 -34.82
N GLY A 170 -37.99 -42.10 -34.13
CA GLY A 170 -39.15 -42.41 -33.29
C GLY A 170 -39.40 -41.37 -32.19
N GLN A 171 -38.34 -40.71 -31.71
CA GLN A 171 -38.42 -39.64 -30.69
C GLN A 171 -39.10 -38.35 -31.19
N PHE A 172 -39.22 -38.18 -32.51
CA PHE A 172 -39.75 -36.98 -33.16
C PHE A 172 -40.95 -37.27 -34.08
N SER A 173 -41.40 -38.52 -34.17
CA SER A 173 -42.48 -38.93 -35.07
C SER A 173 -43.84 -38.41 -34.58
N PRO A 174 -44.67 -37.82 -35.46
CA PRO A 174 -46.07 -37.55 -35.16
C PRO A 174 -46.89 -38.85 -35.13
N MET A 175 -48.12 -38.74 -34.65
CA MET A 175 -49.18 -39.71 -34.97
C MET A 175 -49.63 -39.48 -36.41
N PHE A 176 -49.51 -40.50 -37.26
CA PHE A 176 -49.96 -40.43 -38.65
C PHE A 176 -51.43 -40.83 -38.77
N VAL A 177 -52.22 -40.01 -39.45
CA VAL A 177 -53.64 -40.25 -39.72
C VAL A 177 -53.85 -40.13 -41.22
N GLN A 178 -54.39 -41.16 -41.86
CA GLN A 178 -54.77 -41.08 -43.28
C GLN A 178 -56.27 -40.91 -43.39
N LEU A 179 -56.70 -39.86 -44.08
CA LEU A 179 -58.09 -39.70 -44.50
C LEU A 179 -58.28 -40.51 -45.78
N MET A 180 -59.14 -41.52 -45.75
CA MET A 180 -59.47 -42.29 -46.95
C MET A 180 -60.77 -41.77 -47.57
N THR A 181 -60.78 -41.56 -48.88
CA THR A 181 -62.02 -41.38 -49.64
C THR A 181 -62.71 -42.71 -49.90
N ASP A 182 -64.03 -42.66 -50.09
CA ASP A 182 -64.82 -43.83 -50.46
C ASP A 182 -64.26 -44.49 -51.73
N ILE A 183 -63.95 -45.79 -51.64
CA ILE A 183 -63.28 -46.59 -52.68
C ILE A 183 -64.18 -46.76 -53.94
N ASN A 184 -65.47 -46.43 -53.84
CA ASN A 184 -66.49 -46.62 -54.89
C ASN A 184 -67.02 -45.31 -55.52
N SER A 185 -66.22 -44.23 -55.52
CA SER A 185 -66.63 -42.95 -56.10
C SER A 185 -66.65 -42.99 -57.64
N GLU A 186 -67.81 -43.26 -58.25
CA GLU A 186 -68.08 -42.80 -59.62
C GLU A 186 -67.92 -41.27 -59.67
N THR A 187 -67.09 -40.77 -60.59
CA THR A 187 -66.88 -39.34 -60.80
C THR A 187 -68.19 -38.72 -61.31
N VAL A 188 -68.94 -38.06 -60.42
CA VAL A 188 -70.14 -37.31 -60.82
C VAL A 188 -69.70 -36.01 -61.47
N GLU A 189 -69.75 -35.96 -62.81
CA GLU A 189 -69.65 -34.75 -63.62
C GLU A 189 -70.96 -33.92 -63.55
N SER A 190 -71.33 -33.40 -62.38
CA SER A 190 -72.37 -32.36 -62.31
C SER A 190 -71.86 -31.19 -61.47
N ALA A 191 -71.44 -30.16 -62.19
CA ALA A 191 -70.95 -28.89 -61.69
C ALA A 191 -72.10 -28.00 -61.17
N ASP A 192 -72.71 -28.39 -60.05
CA ASP A 192 -73.49 -27.45 -59.24
C ASP A 192 -72.71 -27.11 -57.97
N ASP A 193 -72.41 -25.82 -57.85
CA ASP A 193 -71.39 -25.24 -57.00
C ASP A 193 -71.82 -25.24 -55.51
N VAL A 194 -71.44 -26.29 -54.78
CA VAL A 194 -71.67 -26.44 -53.32
C VAL A 194 -70.77 -25.48 -52.50
N THR A 195 -69.85 -24.74 -53.13
CA THR A 195 -68.83 -23.96 -52.41
C THR A 195 -69.34 -22.64 -51.80
N LEU A 196 -70.52 -22.16 -52.19
CA LEU A 196 -70.95 -20.79 -51.87
C LEU A 196 -71.61 -20.58 -50.50
N ASN A 197 -71.99 -21.63 -49.75
CA ASN A 197 -72.83 -21.42 -48.56
C ASN A 197 -72.38 -22.06 -47.24
N ASN A 198 -71.32 -22.89 -47.17
CA ASN A 198 -70.84 -23.51 -45.90
C ASN A 198 -71.96 -24.07 -44.98
N LYS A 199 -73.15 -24.38 -45.52
CA LYS A 199 -74.28 -24.87 -44.74
C LYS A 199 -74.02 -26.34 -44.46
N VAL A 200 -73.68 -26.64 -43.21
CA VAL A 200 -73.43 -28.00 -42.70
C VAL A 200 -74.60 -28.94 -43.02
N GLU A 201 -75.82 -28.40 -43.09
CA GLU A 201 -77.07 -29.10 -43.42
C GLU A 201 -77.16 -29.60 -44.87
N ALA A 202 -76.37 -29.07 -45.80
CA ALA A 202 -76.37 -29.46 -47.22
C ALA A 202 -75.35 -30.57 -47.54
N LEU A 203 -74.55 -31.00 -46.56
CA LEU A 203 -73.51 -32.02 -46.74
C LEU A 203 -74.08 -33.43 -46.61
N ARG A 204 -73.45 -34.39 -47.30
CA ARG A 204 -73.78 -35.82 -47.19
C ARG A 204 -73.68 -36.27 -45.71
N PRO A 205 -74.68 -36.96 -45.14
CA PRO A 205 -74.65 -37.41 -43.75
C PRO A 205 -73.42 -38.26 -43.40
N GLN A 206 -72.94 -39.10 -44.33
CA GLN A 206 -71.74 -39.91 -44.18
C GLN A 206 -70.47 -39.04 -44.07
N LEU A 207 -70.38 -37.97 -44.86
CA LEU A 207 -69.29 -37.00 -44.79
C LEU A 207 -69.31 -36.24 -43.45
N LEU A 208 -70.50 -35.83 -43.00
CA LEU A 208 -70.66 -35.15 -41.71
C LEU A 208 -70.27 -36.05 -40.52
N TYR A 209 -70.63 -37.34 -40.57
CA TYR A 209 -70.19 -38.33 -39.59
C TYR A 209 -68.67 -38.46 -39.56
N GLY A 210 -68.02 -38.57 -40.73
CA GLY A 210 -66.57 -38.65 -40.84
C GLY A 210 -65.85 -37.40 -40.30
N VAL A 211 -66.33 -36.21 -40.64
CA VAL A 211 -65.79 -34.93 -40.15
C VAL A 211 -65.96 -34.82 -38.63
N ASN A 212 -67.13 -35.16 -38.08
CA ASN A 212 -67.36 -35.15 -36.63
C ASN A 212 -66.47 -36.15 -35.89
N ALA A 213 -66.24 -37.34 -36.48
CA ALA A 213 -65.31 -38.32 -35.93
C ALA A 213 -63.86 -37.79 -35.91
N LEU A 214 -63.45 -37.06 -36.95
CA LEU A 214 -62.13 -36.41 -37.01
C LEU A 214 -62.00 -35.29 -35.96
N VAL A 215 -63.01 -34.43 -35.81
CA VAL A 215 -63.02 -33.36 -34.79
C VAL A 215 -62.93 -33.97 -33.39
N LYS A 216 -63.70 -35.02 -33.12
CA LYS A 216 -63.65 -35.76 -31.86
C LYS A 216 -62.27 -36.37 -31.62
N PHE A 217 -61.70 -37.02 -32.63
CA PHE A 217 -60.35 -37.59 -32.57
C PHE A 217 -59.30 -36.53 -32.23
N VAL A 218 -59.30 -35.39 -32.92
CA VAL A 218 -58.36 -34.28 -32.66
C VAL A 218 -58.53 -33.77 -31.23
N SER A 219 -59.76 -33.68 -30.72
CA SER A 219 -60.01 -33.22 -29.35
C SER A 219 -59.58 -34.22 -28.26
N GLU A 220 -59.72 -35.53 -28.50
CA GLU A 220 -59.47 -36.58 -27.50
C GLU A 220 -58.03 -37.12 -27.55
N ARG A 221 -57.43 -37.22 -28.73
CA ARG A 221 -56.16 -37.97 -28.94
C ARG A 221 -54.94 -37.10 -29.16
N VAL A 222 -55.10 -35.83 -29.51
CA VAL A 222 -53.95 -34.93 -29.67
C VAL A 222 -53.31 -34.67 -28.31
N ARG A 223 -51.98 -34.73 -28.30
CA ARG A 223 -51.15 -34.46 -27.13
C ARG A 223 -50.05 -33.45 -27.48
N PRO A 224 -49.54 -32.71 -26.48
CA PRO A 224 -48.40 -31.83 -26.69
C PRO A 224 -47.23 -32.58 -27.34
N LYS A 225 -46.52 -31.89 -28.22
CA LYS A 225 -45.34 -32.44 -28.89
C LYS A 225 -44.30 -32.75 -27.82
N LYS A 226 -43.75 -33.96 -27.88
CA LYS A 226 -42.65 -34.41 -27.03
C LYS A 226 -41.41 -34.67 -27.88
N ARG A 227 -40.25 -34.49 -27.25
CA ARG A 227 -38.97 -34.99 -27.72
C ARG A 227 -38.55 -36.12 -26.79
N GLY A 228 -38.52 -37.34 -27.31
CA GLY A 228 -38.29 -38.54 -26.50
C GLY A 228 -39.36 -38.71 -25.41
N ASP A 229 -39.01 -39.37 -24.31
CA ASP A 229 -39.98 -39.76 -23.29
C ASP A 229 -40.28 -38.67 -22.24
N SER A 230 -39.44 -37.64 -22.11
CA SER A 230 -39.47 -36.72 -20.96
C SER A 230 -39.67 -35.23 -21.26
N THR A 231 -39.27 -34.71 -22.43
CA THR A 231 -39.26 -33.25 -22.68
C THR A 231 -40.45 -32.80 -23.52
N ILE A 232 -41.30 -31.95 -22.92
CA ILE A 232 -42.43 -31.30 -23.61
C ILE A 232 -41.91 -30.08 -24.39
N VAL A 233 -42.33 -29.95 -25.65
CA VAL A 233 -41.92 -28.85 -26.52
C VAL A 233 -42.87 -27.65 -26.32
N THR A 234 -42.28 -26.48 -26.10
CA THR A 234 -42.98 -25.18 -26.02
C THR A 234 -42.79 -24.39 -27.32
N GLY A 235 -43.41 -23.21 -27.42
CA GLY A 235 -43.36 -22.37 -28.62
C GLY A 235 -41.97 -21.87 -29.04
N PRO A 236 -41.13 -21.32 -28.13
CA PRO A 236 -39.80 -20.82 -28.49
C PRO A 236 -38.86 -21.87 -29.12
N PRO A 237 -38.71 -23.09 -28.58
CA PRO A 237 -37.93 -24.15 -29.24
C PRO A 237 -38.48 -24.53 -30.61
N LEU A 238 -39.81 -24.60 -30.77
CA LEU A 238 -40.43 -24.94 -32.04
C LEU A 238 -40.15 -23.87 -33.11
N ALA A 239 -40.19 -22.59 -32.70
CA ALA A 239 -39.85 -21.46 -33.54
C ALA A 239 -38.35 -21.45 -33.92
N ALA A 240 -37.47 -21.68 -32.94
CA ALA A 240 -36.03 -21.78 -33.15
C ALA A 240 -35.66 -22.96 -34.07
N PHE A 241 -36.32 -24.11 -33.90
CA PHE A 241 -36.16 -25.28 -34.76
C PHE A 241 -36.60 -24.98 -36.20
N THR A 242 -37.77 -24.37 -36.39
CA THR A 242 -38.28 -23.99 -37.72
C THR A 242 -37.30 -23.06 -38.45
N LYS A 243 -36.73 -22.08 -37.72
CA LYS A 243 -35.74 -21.15 -38.27
C LYS A 243 -34.42 -21.86 -38.62
N SER A 244 -33.86 -22.64 -37.70
CA SER A 244 -32.59 -23.36 -37.88
C SER A 244 -32.68 -24.40 -39.00
N PHE A 245 -33.81 -25.11 -39.13
CA PHE A 245 -34.05 -26.04 -40.22
C PHE A 245 -34.05 -25.33 -41.57
N SER A 246 -34.76 -24.19 -41.68
CA SER A 246 -34.84 -23.40 -42.92
C SER A 246 -33.46 -22.86 -43.33
N GLU A 247 -32.65 -22.41 -42.36
CA GLU A 247 -31.28 -21.93 -42.59
C GLU A 247 -30.35 -23.06 -43.09
N ASN A 248 -30.41 -24.24 -42.47
CA ASN A 248 -29.60 -25.38 -42.90
C ASN A 248 -29.96 -25.87 -44.31
N VAL A 249 -31.25 -25.93 -44.63
CA VAL A 249 -31.73 -26.24 -45.98
C VAL A 249 -31.21 -25.23 -47.01
N ASN A 250 -31.25 -23.94 -46.69
CA ASN A 250 -30.76 -22.88 -47.58
C ASN A 250 -29.24 -22.93 -47.82
N ASN A 251 -28.48 -23.44 -46.85
CA ASN A 251 -27.03 -23.62 -46.94
C ASN A 251 -26.65 -24.93 -47.65
N SER A 252 -27.61 -25.66 -48.24
CA SER A 252 -27.41 -26.96 -48.90
C SER A 252 -26.80 -28.03 -47.99
N VAL A 253 -26.93 -27.87 -46.67
CA VAL A 253 -26.52 -28.86 -45.67
C VAL A 253 -27.73 -29.75 -45.41
N ILE A 254 -27.60 -31.06 -45.63
CA ILE A 254 -28.65 -32.02 -45.27
C ILE A 254 -28.90 -31.88 -43.76
N PRO A 255 -30.11 -31.50 -43.32
CA PRO A 255 -30.33 -31.17 -41.91
C PRO A 255 -30.30 -32.44 -41.07
N LYS A 256 -29.28 -32.57 -40.23
CA LYS A 256 -29.23 -33.59 -39.18
C LYS A 256 -30.17 -33.17 -38.06
N ILE A 257 -31.30 -33.86 -37.92
CA ILE A 257 -32.38 -33.55 -36.97
C ILE A 257 -31.83 -33.53 -35.54
N SER A 258 -30.95 -34.47 -35.21
CA SER A 258 -30.32 -34.57 -33.89
C SER A 258 -29.43 -33.37 -33.57
N SER A 259 -28.63 -32.89 -34.54
CA SER A 259 -27.75 -31.72 -34.33
C SER A 259 -28.52 -30.40 -34.33
N LEU A 260 -29.58 -30.30 -35.13
CA LEU A 260 -30.48 -29.15 -35.15
C LEU A 260 -31.13 -28.92 -33.79
N TRP A 261 -31.65 -29.98 -33.20
CA TRP A 261 -32.27 -29.92 -31.87
C TRP A 261 -31.26 -29.62 -30.76
N LEU A 262 -30.05 -30.16 -30.83
CA LEU A 262 -28.97 -29.81 -29.92
C LEU A 262 -28.61 -28.31 -30.03
N SER A 263 -28.51 -27.77 -31.25
CA SER A 263 -28.26 -26.35 -31.48
C SER A 263 -29.36 -25.45 -30.89
N VAL A 264 -30.62 -25.87 -31.00
CA VAL A 264 -31.76 -25.18 -30.37
C VAL A 264 -31.66 -25.23 -28.84
N GLU A 265 -31.33 -26.38 -28.25
CA GLU A 265 -31.11 -26.52 -26.80
C GLU A 265 -29.97 -25.63 -26.31
N GLU A 266 -28.85 -25.57 -27.02
CA GLU A 266 -27.72 -24.70 -26.67
C GLU A 266 -28.06 -23.21 -26.83
N SER A 267 -28.90 -22.85 -27.80
CA SER A 267 -29.37 -21.47 -27.97
C SER A 267 -30.35 -21.07 -26.87
N GLU A 268 -31.31 -21.92 -26.52
CA GLU A 268 -32.29 -21.64 -25.47
C GLU A 268 -31.67 -21.74 -24.08
N GLY A 269 -30.73 -22.66 -23.87
CA GLY A 269 -29.93 -22.76 -22.66
C GLY A 269 -29.12 -21.49 -22.39
N ARG A 270 -28.48 -20.91 -23.42
CA ARG A 270 -27.81 -19.60 -23.31
C ARG A 270 -28.76 -18.47 -22.94
N LYS A 271 -29.90 -18.35 -23.62
CA LYS A 271 -30.90 -17.31 -23.28
C LYS A 271 -31.43 -17.46 -21.86
N ALA A 272 -31.64 -18.69 -21.40
CA ALA A 272 -32.04 -18.97 -20.03
C ALA A 272 -30.94 -18.57 -19.03
N CYS A 273 -29.66 -18.81 -19.33
CA CYS A 273 -28.54 -18.31 -18.53
C CYS A 273 -28.50 -16.77 -18.51
N ASP A 274 -28.62 -16.11 -19.66
CA ASP A 274 -28.59 -14.65 -19.75
C ASP A 274 -29.71 -14.02 -18.89
N THR A 275 -30.92 -14.59 -18.99
CA THR A 275 -32.08 -14.17 -18.18
C THR A 275 -31.82 -14.39 -16.68
N ALA A 276 -31.27 -15.55 -16.30
CA ALA A 276 -30.96 -15.86 -14.91
C ALA A 276 -29.86 -14.94 -14.35
N THR A 277 -28.84 -14.63 -15.14
CA THR A 277 -27.78 -13.67 -14.82
C THR A 277 -28.34 -12.27 -14.62
N GLU A 278 -29.24 -11.80 -15.49
CA GLU A 278 -29.88 -10.49 -15.34
C GLU A 278 -30.74 -10.41 -14.07
N VAL A 279 -31.51 -11.47 -13.77
CA VAL A 279 -32.30 -11.60 -12.53
C VAL A 279 -31.40 -11.59 -11.29
N TYR A 280 -30.25 -12.27 -11.35
CA TYR A 280 -29.26 -12.29 -10.28
C TYR A 280 -28.69 -10.89 -10.04
N MET A 281 -28.16 -10.23 -11.07
CA MET A 281 -27.56 -8.89 -10.96
C MET A 281 -28.57 -7.87 -10.43
N SER A 282 -29.78 -7.85 -10.99
CA SER A 282 -30.86 -6.96 -10.54
C SER A 282 -31.30 -7.22 -9.10
N SER A 283 -31.23 -8.46 -8.64
CA SER A 283 -31.58 -8.82 -7.26
C SER A 283 -30.48 -8.46 -6.27
N LEU A 284 -29.21 -8.51 -6.69
CA LEU A 284 -28.06 -8.14 -5.88
C LEU A 284 -27.89 -6.61 -5.77
N GLU A 285 -28.08 -5.87 -6.87
CA GLU A 285 -28.03 -4.40 -6.88
C GLU A 285 -29.12 -3.78 -6.00
N ARG A 286 -30.34 -4.34 -5.98
CA ARG A 286 -31.39 -3.89 -5.05
C ARG A 286 -31.05 -4.07 -3.57
N ALA A 287 -30.01 -4.84 -3.24
CA ALA A 287 -29.52 -5.03 -1.89
C ALA A 287 -28.45 -4.00 -1.48
N GLU A 288 -28.27 -2.92 -2.25
CA GLU A 288 -27.42 -1.78 -1.91
C GLU A 288 -27.50 -1.45 -0.42
N THR A 289 -26.32 -1.50 0.22
CA THR A 289 -26.01 -1.29 1.65
C THR A 289 -26.06 -2.48 2.63
N PRO A 290 -25.42 -3.63 2.38
CA PRO A 290 -25.04 -4.50 3.48
C PRO A 290 -23.78 -3.92 4.14
N GLN A 291 -23.94 -3.29 5.32
CA GLN A 291 -22.81 -2.84 6.15
C GLN A 291 -22.00 -4.01 6.72
N GLU A 292 -22.54 -5.23 6.65
CA GLU A 292 -21.93 -6.46 7.18
C GLU A 292 -21.90 -7.57 6.12
N GLU A 293 -20.81 -8.35 6.14
CA GLU A 293 -20.58 -9.48 5.23
C GLU A 293 -21.68 -10.55 5.32
N SER A 294 -22.28 -10.72 6.51
CA SER A 294 -23.39 -11.66 6.74
C SER A 294 -24.63 -11.32 5.90
N MET A 295 -25.01 -10.04 5.86
CA MET A 295 -26.17 -9.57 5.09
C MET A 295 -25.92 -9.68 3.58
N LEU A 296 -24.68 -9.50 3.13
CA LEU A 296 -24.30 -9.69 1.73
C LEU A 296 -24.44 -11.17 1.30
N ILE A 297 -24.03 -12.10 2.16
CA ILE A 297 -24.17 -13.55 1.89
C ILE A 297 -25.64 -13.95 1.83
N GLU A 298 -26.48 -13.41 2.72
CA GLU A 298 -27.93 -13.67 2.69
C GLU A 298 -28.58 -13.12 1.42
N ALA A 299 -28.24 -11.89 1.03
CA ALA A 299 -28.71 -11.29 -0.21
C ALA A 299 -28.26 -12.09 -1.44
N HIS A 300 -27.01 -12.56 -1.47
CA HIS A 300 -26.49 -13.44 -2.50
C HIS A 300 -27.28 -14.75 -2.60
N ASN A 301 -27.47 -15.46 -1.48
CA ASN A 301 -28.21 -16.72 -1.48
C ASN A 301 -29.64 -16.55 -2.01
N LYS A 302 -30.30 -15.45 -1.63
CA LYS A 302 -31.64 -15.10 -2.14
C LYS A 302 -31.64 -14.77 -3.64
N ALA A 303 -30.62 -14.08 -4.14
CA ALA A 303 -30.46 -13.78 -5.55
C ALA A 303 -30.17 -15.05 -6.38
N VAL A 304 -29.32 -15.94 -5.87
CA VAL A 304 -29.01 -17.25 -6.49
C VAL A 304 -30.27 -18.10 -6.61
N ALA A 305 -31.06 -18.21 -5.55
CA ALA A 305 -32.32 -18.97 -5.58
C ALA A 305 -33.26 -18.46 -6.68
N LYS A 306 -33.50 -17.15 -6.74
CA LYS A 306 -34.35 -16.53 -7.77
C LYS A 306 -33.84 -16.74 -9.19
N ALA A 307 -32.52 -16.64 -9.38
CA ALA A 307 -31.90 -16.85 -10.68
C ALA A 307 -32.01 -18.31 -11.14
N LEU A 308 -31.81 -19.26 -10.22
CA LEU A 308 -31.98 -20.68 -10.49
C LEU A 308 -33.43 -21.05 -10.80
N ASP A 309 -34.40 -20.46 -10.09
CA ASP A 309 -35.82 -20.64 -10.38
C ASP A 309 -36.16 -20.13 -11.80
N ALA A 310 -35.73 -18.91 -12.14
CA ALA A 310 -35.91 -18.33 -13.48
C ALA A 310 -35.23 -19.17 -14.58
N PHE A 311 -34.05 -19.73 -14.28
CA PHE A 311 -33.36 -20.66 -15.18
C PHE A 311 -34.16 -21.94 -15.37
N CYS A 312 -34.66 -22.56 -14.29
CA CYS A 312 -35.40 -23.82 -14.38
C CYS A 312 -36.71 -23.66 -15.17
N GLU A 313 -37.41 -22.52 -15.03
CA GLU A 313 -38.61 -22.20 -15.81
C GLU A 313 -38.33 -22.02 -17.31
N SER A 314 -37.16 -21.47 -17.67
CA SER A 314 -36.82 -21.13 -19.06
C SER A 314 -35.96 -22.18 -19.75
N SER A 315 -35.30 -23.07 -19.01
CA SER A 315 -34.33 -24.04 -19.54
C SER A 315 -35.02 -25.22 -20.23
N ILE A 316 -34.58 -25.52 -21.44
CA ILE A 316 -35.14 -26.58 -22.29
C ILE A 316 -34.01 -27.51 -22.71
N GLY A 317 -34.27 -28.82 -22.64
CA GLY A 317 -33.36 -29.85 -23.13
C GLY A 317 -32.98 -30.92 -22.11
N ASN A 318 -32.11 -31.83 -22.57
CA ASN A 318 -31.59 -32.96 -21.78
C ASN A 318 -30.91 -32.51 -20.48
N ASP A 319 -30.98 -33.36 -19.45
CA ASP A 319 -30.40 -33.05 -18.13
C ASP A 319 -28.90 -32.75 -18.19
N GLU A 320 -28.14 -33.41 -19.08
CA GLU A 320 -26.70 -33.14 -19.27
C GLU A 320 -26.41 -31.71 -19.73
N VAL A 321 -27.17 -31.20 -20.70
CA VAL A 321 -27.03 -29.84 -21.23
C VAL A 321 -27.44 -28.82 -20.16
N LYS A 322 -28.53 -29.10 -19.44
CA LYS A 322 -28.96 -28.27 -18.30
C LYS A 322 -27.90 -28.21 -17.21
N GLN A 323 -27.26 -29.33 -16.87
CA GLN A 323 -26.20 -29.36 -15.86
C GLN A 323 -24.94 -28.61 -16.29
N ARG A 324 -24.59 -28.62 -17.57
CA ARG A 324 -23.49 -27.81 -18.11
C ARG A 324 -23.74 -26.31 -17.89
N TYR A 325 -24.92 -25.82 -18.27
CA TYR A 325 -25.29 -24.41 -18.10
C TYR A 325 -25.48 -24.01 -16.63
N LYS A 326 -25.99 -24.92 -15.78
CA LYS A 326 -26.01 -24.70 -14.33
C LYS A 326 -24.61 -24.52 -13.75
N ARG A 327 -23.62 -25.31 -14.16
CA ARG A 327 -22.21 -25.13 -13.73
C ARG A 327 -21.64 -23.78 -14.17
N GLU A 328 -21.96 -23.35 -15.38
CA GLU A 328 -21.56 -22.03 -15.89
C GLU A 328 -22.20 -20.89 -15.07
N LEU A 329 -23.48 -21.00 -14.74
CA LEU A 329 -24.16 -20.06 -13.84
C LEU A 329 -23.54 -20.02 -12.43
N TRP A 330 -23.20 -21.18 -11.85
CA TRP A 330 -22.51 -21.21 -10.55
C TRP A 330 -21.14 -20.53 -10.59
N SER A 331 -20.38 -20.74 -11.66
CA SER A 331 -19.12 -20.02 -11.88
C SER A 331 -19.34 -18.52 -12.00
N PHE A 332 -20.40 -18.11 -12.70
CA PHE A 332 -20.79 -16.71 -12.79
C PHE A 332 -21.17 -16.12 -11.42
N PHE A 333 -22.01 -16.80 -10.63
CA PHE A 333 -22.41 -16.34 -9.28
C PHE A 333 -21.20 -16.15 -8.35
N ALA A 334 -20.26 -17.10 -8.36
CA ALA A 334 -19.04 -17.02 -7.56
C ALA A 334 -18.16 -15.83 -7.97
N LYS A 335 -18.03 -15.56 -9.27
CA LYS A 335 -17.30 -14.39 -9.76
C LYS A 335 -18.01 -13.08 -9.41
N ALA A 336 -19.33 -13.03 -9.58
CA ALA A 336 -20.11 -11.82 -9.39
C ALA A 336 -20.17 -11.37 -7.92
N ILE A 337 -20.26 -12.29 -6.95
CA ILE A 337 -20.15 -11.91 -5.52
C ILE A 337 -18.76 -11.39 -5.18
N GLU A 338 -17.69 -11.97 -5.74
CA GLU A 338 -16.31 -11.52 -5.52
C GLU A 338 -16.08 -10.12 -6.10
N ASP A 339 -16.57 -9.87 -7.32
CA ASP A 339 -16.53 -8.54 -7.93
C ASP A 339 -17.32 -7.51 -7.11
N HIS A 340 -18.49 -7.88 -6.57
CA HIS A 340 -19.26 -7.02 -5.70
C HIS A 340 -18.54 -6.73 -4.37
N LYS A 341 -17.87 -7.72 -3.75
CA LYS A 341 -17.02 -7.51 -2.57
C LYS A 341 -15.88 -6.53 -2.88
N ARG A 342 -15.19 -6.72 -4.01
CA ARG A 342 -14.10 -5.84 -4.44
C ARG A 342 -14.56 -4.39 -4.65
N VAL A 343 -15.73 -4.17 -5.25
CA VAL A 343 -16.31 -2.83 -5.42
C VAL A 343 -16.67 -2.22 -4.07
N ALA A 344 -17.33 -2.99 -3.18
CA ALA A 344 -17.68 -2.54 -1.84
C ALA A 344 -16.43 -2.16 -1.01
N ASP A 345 -15.35 -2.94 -1.09
CA ASP A 345 -14.07 -2.65 -0.42
C ASP A 345 -13.40 -1.41 -0.99
N MET A 346 -13.45 -1.21 -2.32
CA MET A 346 -12.92 -0.01 -2.97
C MET A 346 -13.69 1.25 -2.56
N GLU A 347 -15.02 1.19 -2.48
CA GLU A 347 -15.85 2.29 -1.98
C GLU A 347 -15.58 2.57 -0.50
N ALA A 348 -15.48 1.52 0.33
CA ALA A 348 -15.14 1.64 1.74
C ALA A 348 -13.78 2.31 1.92
N TYR A 349 -12.78 1.93 1.12
CA TYR A 349 -11.46 2.57 1.09
C TYR A 349 -11.55 4.05 0.66
N SER A 350 -12.32 4.37 -0.38
CA SER A 350 -12.53 5.76 -0.80
C SER A 350 -13.17 6.60 0.30
N ARG A 351 -14.15 6.06 1.04
CA ARG A 351 -14.75 6.72 2.22
C ARG A 351 -13.71 6.94 3.33
N CYS A 352 -12.85 5.94 3.59
CA CYS A 352 -11.74 6.07 4.54
C CYS A 352 -10.80 7.22 4.15
N CYS A 353 -10.40 7.30 2.88
CA CYS A 353 -9.51 8.35 2.37
C CYS A 353 -10.12 9.75 2.51
N ASN A 354 -11.39 9.93 2.12
CA ASN A 354 -12.08 11.21 2.22
C ASN A 354 -12.20 11.67 3.68
N ALA A 355 -12.59 10.77 4.59
CA ALA A 355 -12.70 11.08 6.02
C ALA A 355 -11.34 11.42 6.65
N ILE A 356 -10.27 10.76 6.22
CA ILE A 356 -8.89 11.07 6.64
C ILE A 356 -8.44 12.44 6.12
N GLU A 357 -8.77 12.79 4.89
CA GLU A 357 -8.45 14.11 4.33
C GLU A 357 -9.15 15.22 5.12
N ASP A 358 -10.42 15.02 5.44
CA ASP A 358 -11.20 15.95 6.26
C ASP A 358 -10.69 16.04 7.70
N MET A 359 -10.31 14.91 8.29
CA MET A 359 -9.60 14.88 9.59
C MET A 359 -8.30 15.69 9.54
N GLY A 360 -7.49 15.51 8.49
CA GLY A 360 -6.28 16.29 8.26
C GLY A 360 -6.58 17.78 8.22
N LYS A 361 -7.56 18.22 7.42
CA LYS A 361 -7.96 19.64 7.34
C LYS A 361 -8.35 20.21 8.71
N LYS A 362 -9.12 19.46 9.51
CA LYS A 362 -9.51 19.87 10.87
C LYS A 362 -8.31 20.04 11.80
N LEU A 363 -7.34 19.12 11.75
CA LEU A 363 -6.13 19.19 12.57
C LEU A 363 -5.18 20.33 12.15
N TRP A 364 -5.08 20.62 10.85
CA TRP A 364 -4.28 21.73 10.32
C TRP A 364 -4.88 23.11 10.63
N ALA A 365 -6.20 23.21 10.77
CA ALA A 365 -6.91 24.46 11.06
C ALA A 365 -6.76 24.93 12.53
N LEU A 366 -6.20 24.12 13.43
CA LEU A 366 -6.01 24.48 14.83
C LEU A 366 -4.99 25.63 14.98
N PRO A 367 -5.29 26.71 15.74
CA PRO A 367 -4.42 27.87 15.88
C PRO A 367 -3.02 27.52 16.43
N CYS A 368 -1.98 28.04 15.78
CA CYS A 368 -0.60 28.02 16.27
C CYS A 368 -0.36 29.19 17.24
N SER A 369 -0.98 29.20 18.41
CA SER A 369 -0.65 30.16 19.47
C SER A 369 0.53 29.66 20.31
N ARG A 370 1.34 30.58 20.86
CA ARG A 370 2.47 30.32 21.77
C ARG A 370 2.11 29.39 22.95
N ASP A 371 0.84 29.40 23.37
CA ASP A 371 0.30 28.63 24.49
C ASP A 371 -0.56 27.43 24.08
N ALA A 372 -0.53 27.00 22.81
CA ALA A 372 -1.25 25.79 22.39
C ALA A 372 -0.64 24.55 23.08
N ASN A 373 -1.18 24.23 24.25
CA ASN A 373 -0.77 23.09 25.05
C ASN A 373 -0.98 21.81 24.23
N SER A 374 -0.03 20.88 24.34
CA SER A 374 -0.11 19.54 23.75
C SER A 374 -1.47 18.86 23.99
N SER A 375 -2.13 19.21 25.11
CA SER A 375 -3.45 18.76 25.50
C SER A 375 -4.56 19.12 24.50
N ASP A 376 -4.55 20.30 23.88
CA ASP A 376 -5.63 20.71 22.97
C ASP A 376 -5.53 19.99 21.62
N ILE A 377 -4.30 19.67 21.20
CA ILE A 377 -4.02 18.85 20.02
C ILE A 377 -4.48 17.40 20.27
N ILE A 378 -4.16 16.85 21.45
CA ILE A 378 -4.59 15.49 21.83
C ILE A 378 -6.12 15.41 21.87
N LYS A 379 -6.82 16.38 22.47
CA LYS A 379 -8.29 16.41 22.48
C LYS A 379 -8.91 16.52 21.09
N ALA A 380 -8.34 17.35 20.21
CA ALA A 380 -8.82 17.47 18.84
C ALA A 380 -8.57 16.18 18.04
N LEU A 381 -7.44 15.51 18.28
CA LEU A 381 -7.14 14.21 17.69
C LEU A 381 -8.11 13.13 18.19
N ASP A 382 -8.36 13.04 19.50
CA ASP A 382 -9.29 12.09 20.11
C ASP A 382 -10.71 12.29 19.55
N THR A 383 -11.15 13.54 19.41
CA THR A 383 -12.46 13.88 18.84
C THR A 383 -12.56 13.44 17.38
N ALA A 384 -11.53 13.71 16.58
CA ALA A 384 -11.53 13.34 15.17
C ALA A 384 -11.44 11.82 14.96
N VAL A 385 -10.65 11.11 15.80
CA VAL A 385 -10.59 9.65 15.79
C VAL A 385 -11.94 9.05 16.16
N ALA A 386 -12.63 9.58 17.18
CA ALA A 386 -13.97 9.12 17.55
C ALA A 386 -15.00 9.34 16.42
N GLU A 387 -14.97 10.48 15.73
CA GLU A 387 -15.82 10.73 14.55
C GLU A 387 -15.53 9.73 13.41
N TYR A 388 -14.26 9.40 13.17
CA TYR A 388 -13.84 8.42 12.16
C TYR A 388 -14.27 7.00 12.52
N GLU A 389 -14.18 6.62 13.80
CA GLU A 389 -14.62 5.32 14.28
C GLU A 389 -16.11 5.07 14.06
N VAL A 390 -16.95 6.11 14.21
CA VAL A 390 -18.40 5.99 14.03
C VAL A 390 -18.81 6.06 12.55
N SER A 391 -18.13 6.88 11.75
CA SER A 391 -18.54 7.16 10.37
C SER A 391 -18.04 6.14 9.33
N ILE A 392 -16.98 5.39 9.64
CA ILE A 392 -16.30 4.54 8.65
C ILE A 392 -16.34 3.07 9.05
N ASN A 393 -16.76 2.22 8.11
CA ASN A 393 -16.72 0.76 8.23
C ASN A 393 -15.99 0.18 6.99
N GLY A 394 -15.13 -0.81 7.20
CA GLY A 394 -14.39 -1.46 6.12
C GLY A 394 -13.11 -2.17 6.59
N PRO A 395 -12.58 -3.13 5.81
CA PRO A 395 -11.44 -3.97 6.21
C PRO A 395 -10.14 -3.16 6.41
N MET A 396 -9.97 -2.06 5.66
CA MET A 396 -8.78 -1.20 5.77
C MET A 396 -8.91 -0.07 6.80
N LYS A 397 -10.07 0.09 7.46
CA LYS A 397 -10.39 1.20 8.38
C LYS A 397 -9.21 1.56 9.31
N TRP A 398 -8.70 0.56 10.02
CA TRP A 398 -7.64 0.74 11.03
C TRP A 398 -6.25 0.90 10.41
N GLN A 399 -5.99 0.26 9.27
CA GLN A 399 -4.72 0.39 8.56
C GLN A 399 -4.56 1.82 7.99
N THR A 400 -5.61 2.36 7.38
CA THR A 400 -5.57 3.71 6.82
C THR A 400 -5.48 4.75 7.95
N LEU A 401 -6.23 4.58 9.04
CA LEU A 401 -6.13 5.44 10.22
C LEU A 401 -4.72 5.41 10.84
N SER A 402 -4.16 4.22 11.07
CA SER A 402 -2.82 4.06 11.66
C SER A 402 -1.73 4.69 10.78
N SER A 403 -1.79 4.48 9.47
CA SER A 403 -0.82 5.08 8.52
C SER A 403 -0.92 6.61 8.48
N PHE A 404 -2.15 7.15 8.51
CA PHE A 404 -2.37 8.59 8.63
C PHE A 404 -1.84 9.13 9.96
N LEU A 405 -2.17 8.52 11.09
CA LEU A 405 -1.70 8.97 12.40
C LEU A 405 -0.17 8.99 12.45
N LYS A 406 0.49 7.94 11.95
CA LYS A 406 1.95 7.87 11.91
C LYS A 406 2.57 9.00 11.07
N LYS A 407 2.03 9.25 9.87
CA LYS A 407 2.58 10.25 8.93
C LYS A 407 2.22 11.68 9.34
N SER A 408 0.95 11.93 9.62
CA SER A 408 0.42 13.27 9.90
C SER A 408 0.86 13.80 11.24
N ILE A 409 0.93 12.97 12.29
CA ILE A 409 1.47 13.43 13.59
C ILE A 409 2.95 13.80 13.42
N GLN A 410 3.72 13.03 12.67
CA GLN A 410 5.11 13.37 12.37
C GLN A 410 5.23 14.69 11.62
N ASP A 411 4.46 14.89 10.55
CA ASP A 411 4.52 16.10 9.73
C ASP A 411 4.04 17.35 10.48
N ILE A 412 2.94 17.24 11.25
CA ILE A 412 2.40 18.34 12.07
C ILE A 412 3.41 18.73 13.18
N LEU A 413 4.03 17.75 13.84
CA LEU A 413 5.03 18.02 14.88
C LEU A 413 6.31 18.62 14.31
N VAL A 414 6.79 18.13 13.16
CA VAL A 414 7.99 18.65 12.50
C VAL A 414 7.74 20.08 12.00
N HIS A 415 6.61 20.35 11.35
CA HIS A 415 6.29 21.68 10.85
C HIS A 415 6.14 22.70 11.98
N ARG A 416 5.42 22.35 13.07
CA ARG A 416 5.25 23.24 14.23
C ARG A 416 6.56 23.47 14.98
N ARG A 417 7.38 22.43 15.19
CA ARG A 417 8.71 22.57 15.80
C ARG A 417 9.65 23.41 14.92
N GLY A 418 9.55 23.26 13.59
CA GLY A 418 10.27 24.08 12.62
C GLY A 418 9.98 25.57 12.81
N ASN A 419 8.70 25.94 12.88
CA ASN A 419 8.28 27.33 13.08
C ASN A 419 8.75 27.88 14.44
N GLN A 420 8.64 27.09 15.52
CA GLN A 420 9.17 27.47 16.85
C GLN A 420 10.70 27.63 16.82
N MET A 421 11.43 26.77 16.11
CA MET A 421 12.87 26.87 15.95
C MET A 421 13.26 28.12 15.16
N GLU A 422 12.53 28.47 14.09
CA GLU A 422 12.77 29.69 13.31
C GLU A 422 12.56 30.95 14.16
N GLU A 423 11.52 30.98 15.00
CA GLU A 423 11.27 32.06 15.95
C GLU A 423 12.40 32.16 17.00
N LEU A 424 12.85 31.03 17.56
CA LEU A 424 13.98 30.98 18.50
C LEU A 424 15.31 31.38 17.83
N LEU A 425 15.51 31.03 16.57
CA LEU A 425 16.68 31.44 15.79
C LEU A 425 16.66 32.96 15.54
N SER A 426 15.49 33.53 15.24
CA SER A 426 15.28 34.97 15.15
C SER A 426 15.60 35.65 16.49
N GLU A 427 15.09 35.15 17.61
CA GLU A 427 15.37 35.71 18.93
C GLU A 427 16.85 35.59 19.32
N ASN A 428 17.49 34.45 19.02
CA ASN A 428 18.93 34.26 19.20
C ASN A 428 19.74 35.23 18.33
N SER A 429 19.31 35.52 17.10
CA SER A 429 19.96 36.52 16.25
C SER A 429 19.87 37.93 16.86
N LYS A 430 18.73 38.28 17.46
CA LYS A 430 18.51 39.54 18.19
C LYS A 430 19.40 39.63 19.42
N LEU A 431 19.47 38.55 20.21
CA LEU A 431 20.33 38.45 21.39
C LEU A 431 21.82 38.53 21.03
N LYS A 432 22.25 37.89 19.93
CA LYS A 432 23.63 38.02 19.41
C LYS A 432 23.97 39.45 19.03
N LEU A 433 23.03 40.18 18.41
CA LEU A 433 23.23 41.59 18.09
C LEU A 433 23.37 42.43 19.36
N GLN A 434 22.55 42.18 20.37
CA GLN A 434 22.66 42.82 21.68
C GLN A 434 23.99 42.50 22.36
N HIS A 435 24.47 41.26 22.29
CA HIS A 435 25.79 40.88 22.82
C HIS A 435 26.92 41.66 22.15
N ARG A 436 26.93 41.77 20.81
CA ARG A 436 27.93 42.57 20.09
C ARG A 436 27.87 44.05 20.46
N SER A 437 26.68 44.59 20.66
CA SER A 437 26.52 45.97 21.15
C SER A 437 27.12 46.13 22.54
N MET A 438 26.83 45.21 23.46
CA MET A 438 27.38 45.21 24.81
C MET A 438 28.92 45.07 24.79
N GLU A 439 29.45 44.18 23.97
CA GLU A 439 30.88 43.97 23.78
C GLU A 439 31.59 45.25 23.31
N SER A 440 31.00 45.98 22.36
CA SER A 440 31.49 47.29 21.94
C SER A 440 31.45 48.33 23.08
N THR A 441 30.46 48.28 23.98
CA THR A 441 30.45 49.16 25.16
C THR A 441 31.50 48.77 26.19
N ILE A 442 31.77 47.48 26.40
CA ILE A 442 32.83 46.98 27.28
C ILE A 442 34.20 47.41 26.76
N ASP A 443 34.43 47.34 25.45
CA ASP A 443 35.68 47.81 24.83
C ASP A 443 35.87 49.33 25.04
N LEU A 444 34.79 50.11 24.88
CA LEU A 444 34.84 51.55 25.13
C LEU A 444 35.19 51.85 26.59
N LEU A 445 34.55 51.15 27.54
CA LEU A 445 34.82 51.30 28.97
C LEU A 445 36.23 50.84 29.34
N SER A 446 36.72 49.76 28.74
CA SER A 446 38.08 49.27 28.96
C SER A 446 39.10 50.29 28.47
N LYS A 447 38.86 50.94 27.32
CA LYS A 447 39.70 52.06 26.85
C LYS A 447 39.64 53.27 27.79
N GLN A 448 38.47 53.59 28.33
CA GLN A 448 38.34 54.66 29.34
C GLN A 448 39.11 54.32 30.62
N LEU A 449 39.01 53.07 31.09
CA LEU A 449 39.74 52.58 32.25
C LEU A 449 41.25 52.63 32.01
N GLU A 450 41.74 52.18 30.86
CA GLU A 450 43.16 52.24 30.50
C GLU A 450 43.67 53.69 30.41
N GLY A 451 42.84 54.61 29.91
CA GLY A 451 43.10 56.05 29.95
C GLY A 451 43.21 56.58 31.38
N GLY A 452 42.28 56.19 32.27
CA GLY A 452 42.29 56.52 33.69
C GLY A 452 43.52 55.96 34.42
N GLU A 453 43.92 54.72 34.13
CA GLU A 453 45.13 54.11 34.70
C GLU A 453 46.41 54.82 34.27
N LYS A 454 46.50 55.27 33.01
CA LYS A 454 47.63 56.09 32.52
C LYS A 454 47.70 57.42 33.27
N MET A 455 46.56 58.09 33.44
CA MET A 455 46.50 59.32 34.24
C MET A 455 46.90 59.06 35.70
N ARG A 456 46.42 57.97 36.32
CA ARG A 456 46.81 57.58 37.69
C ARG A 456 48.32 57.39 37.82
N LYS A 457 48.96 56.67 36.89
CA LYS A 457 50.41 56.46 36.88
C LYS A 457 51.19 57.77 36.72
N GLU A 458 50.70 58.68 35.88
CA GLU A 458 51.28 60.01 35.72
C GLU A 458 51.17 60.83 37.02
N TYR A 459 50.01 60.83 37.69
CA TYR A 459 49.84 61.47 39.00
C TYR A 459 50.75 60.85 40.06
N GLN A 460 50.85 59.51 40.11
CA GLN A 460 51.75 58.82 41.03
C GLN A 460 53.20 59.27 40.84
N LYS A 461 53.67 59.35 39.59
CA LYS A 461 55.03 59.83 39.27
C LYS A 461 55.25 61.28 39.70
N ARG A 462 54.23 62.14 39.56
CA ARG A 462 54.28 63.53 40.06
C ARG A 462 54.37 63.59 41.59
N TYR A 463 53.62 62.75 42.30
CA TYR A 463 53.71 62.67 43.76
C TYR A 463 55.07 62.14 44.22
N GLU A 464 55.61 61.11 43.57
CA GLU A 464 56.97 60.61 43.84
C GLU A 464 58.04 61.69 43.62
N GLY A 465 57.91 62.49 42.55
CA GLY A 465 58.77 63.65 42.31
C GLY A 465 58.66 64.72 43.39
N ALA A 466 57.44 65.06 43.82
CA ALA A 466 57.22 66.04 44.89
C ALA A 466 57.76 65.55 46.25
N ILE A 467 57.65 64.26 46.55
CA ILE A 467 58.23 63.64 47.76
C ILE A 467 59.76 63.71 47.71
N HIS A 468 60.37 63.41 46.55
CA HIS A 468 61.81 63.52 46.36
C HIS A 468 62.30 64.96 46.58
N ASP A 469 61.60 65.95 46.04
CA ASP A 469 61.93 67.37 46.23
C ASP A 469 61.74 67.82 47.69
N MET A 470 60.71 67.33 48.38
CA MET A 470 60.53 67.57 49.83
C MET A 470 61.67 66.99 50.66
N ASN A 471 62.11 65.76 50.36
CA ASN A 471 63.25 65.16 51.05
C ASN A 471 64.54 65.96 50.83
N LYS A 472 64.76 66.42 49.59
CA LYS A 472 65.89 67.30 49.27
C LYS A 472 65.86 68.63 50.03
N LEU A 473 64.69 69.26 50.13
CA LEU A 473 64.50 70.47 50.95
C LEU A 473 64.75 70.17 52.43
N SER A 474 64.21 69.07 52.95
CA SER A 474 64.44 68.62 54.34
C SER A 474 65.93 68.47 54.65
N ASP A 475 66.70 67.86 53.75
CA ASP A 475 68.15 67.72 53.93
C ASP A 475 68.89 69.06 53.83
N GLN A 476 68.47 69.97 52.93
CA GLN A 476 69.00 71.34 52.88
C GLN A 476 68.77 72.08 54.20
N PHE A 477 67.59 71.90 54.80
CA PHE A 477 67.24 72.53 56.07
C PHE A 477 67.97 71.91 57.26
N LYS A 478 68.13 70.58 57.30
CA LYS A 478 68.97 69.91 58.31
C LYS A 478 70.41 70.42 58.27
N ASN A 479 70.99 70.56 57.07
CA ASN A 479 72.33 71.11 56.91
C ASN A 479 72.41 72.56 57.39
N ARG A 480 71.38 73.37 57.10
CA ARG A 480 71.34 74.77 57.54
C ARG A 480 71.20 74.92 59.05
N ILE A 481 70.40 74.06 59.68
CA ILE A 481 70.27 73.99 61.14
C ILE A 481 71.62 73.59 61.76
N HIS A 482 72.28 72.55 61.24
CA HIS A 482 73.60 72.11 61.71
C HIS A 482 74.68 73.21 61.59
N ASP A 483 74.69 73.96 60.48
CA ASP A 483 75.57 75.12 60.28
C ASP A 483 75.31 76.25 61.31
N LEU A 484 74.06 76.42 61.74
CA LEU A 484 73.71 77.43 62.75
C LEU A 484 74.04 76.94 64.15
N GLU A 485 73.75 75.69 64.47
CA GLU A 485 74.10 75.06 65.74
C GLU A 485 75.63 75.10 65.97
N SER A 486 76.44 74.83 64.94
CA SER A 486 77.91 74.95 65.02
C SER A 486 78.38 76.39 65.24
N LYS A 487 77.74 77.39 64.60
CA LYS A 487 78.01 78.81 64.85
C LYS A 487 77.60 79.26 66.24
N CYS A 488 76.44 78.81 66.74
CA CYS A 488 75.97 79.07 68.10
C CYS A 488 76.95 78.50 69.13
N LYS A 489 77.47 77.28 68.91
CA LYS A 489 78.51 76.67 69.75
C LYS A 489 79.80 77.48 69.75
N SER A 490 80.29 77.90 68.57
CA SER A 490 81.50 78.74 68.46
C SER A 490 81.37 80.08 69.19
N ILE A 491 80.24 80.77 69.06
CA ILE A 491 79.98 82.04 69.77
C ILE A 491 79.88 81.80 71.28
N HIS A 492 79.29 80.67 71.70
CA HIS A 492 79.19 80.31 73.11
C HIS A 492 80.56 80.02 73.73
N ASP A 493 81.41 79.26 73.04
CA ASP A 493 82.78 78.97 73.50
C ASP A 493 83.61 80.27 73.61
N GLU A 494 83.49 81.19 72.65
CA GLU A 494 84.13 82.51 72.71
C GLU A 494 83.59 83.39 73.85
N HIS A 495 82.28 83.38 74.10
CA HIS A 495 81.66 84.08 75.23
C HIS A 495 82.16 83.52 76.57
N SER A 496 82.24 82.20 76.71
CA SER A 496 82.76 81.52 77.91
C SER A 496 84.22 81.90 78.20
N ASN A 497 85.07 81.88 77.16
CA ASN A 497 86.48 82.30 77.29
C ASN A 497 86.62 83.77 77.72
N LEU A 498 85.82 84.68 77.15
CA LEU A 498 85.84 86.09 77.55
C LEU A 498 85.32 86.30 78.98
N MET A 499 84.32 85.53 79.41
CA MET A 499 83.83 85.54 80.79
C MET A 499 84.90 85.13 81.80
N GLU A 500 85.72 84.12 81.47
CA GLU A 500 86.86 83.72 82.30
C GLU A 500 87.91 84.85 82.42
N VAL A 501 88.22 85.52 81.30
CA VAL A 501 89.13 86.69 81.25
C VAL A 501 88.57 87.90 82.03
N LEU A 502 87.26 88.12 82.02
CA LEU A 502 86.63 89.14 82.87
C LEU A 502 86.77 88.79 84.36
N GLY A 503 86.67 87.50 84.70
CA GLY A 503 86.88 87.00 86.06
C GLY A 503 88.28 87.29 86.59
N SER A 504 89.32 87.04 85.78
CA SER A 504 90.72 87.28 86.15
C SER A 504 91.06 88.77 86.26
N THR A 505 90.67 89.59 85.28
CA THR A 505 90.90 91.05 85.30
C THR A 505 90.19 91.74 86.46
N ARG A 506 89.01 91.25 86.87
CA ARG A 506 88.30 91.77 88.05
C ARG A 506 89.05 91.49 89.36
N LEU A 507 89.68 90.32 89.48
CA LEU A 507 90.51 89.97 90.64
C LEU A 507 91.76 90.86 90.70
N GLU A 508 92.44 91.07 89.57
CA GLU A 508 93.60 91.97 89.47
C GLU A 508 93.24 93.41 89.84
N ALA A 509 92.12 93.94 89.32
CA ALA A 509 91.63 95.28 89.67
C ALA A 509 91.34 95.40 91.18
N ALA A 510 90.77 94.37 91.81
CA ALA A 510 90.52 94.36 93.26
C ALA A 510 91.82 94.36 94.09
N GLU A 511 92.88 93.68 93.61
CA GLU A 511 94.19 93.71 94.25
C GLU A 511 94.88 95.07 94.13
N TRP A 512 94.83 95.71 92.95
CA TRP A 512 95.38 97.05 92.76
C TRP A 512 94.66 98.10 93.60
N LYS A 513 93.33 97.99 93.74
CA LYS A 513 92.54 98.84 94.64
C LYS A 513 93.02 98.72 96.09
N ARG A 514 93.21 97.49 96.58
CA ARG A 514 93.69 97.22 97.95
C ARG A 514 95.07 97.83 98.20
N LYS A 515 95.99 97.74 97.22
CA LYS A 515 97.33 98.34 97.31
C LYS A 515 97.29 99.88 97.33
N PHE A 516 96.39 100.48 96.56
CA PHE A 516 96.21 101.94 96.53
C PHE A 516 95.66 102.51 97.85
N GLU A 517 94.59 101.94 98.39
CA GLU A 517 93.90 102.46 99.60
C GLU A 517 94.75 102.36 100.88
N GLY A 518 95.66 101.39 100.99
CA GLY A 518 96.52 101.20 102.17
C GLY A 518 97.63 102.24 102.39
N THR A 519 97.75 103.29 101.56
CA THR A 519 98.80 104.34 101.68
C THR A 519 98.32 105.65 102.29
N LEU A 520 97.04 105.76 102.65
CA LEU A 520 96.40 107.03 103.05
C LEU A 520 96.36 107.30 104.56
N ASP A 521 96.73 106.36 105.44
CA ASP A 521 96.61 106.51 106.90
C ASP A 521 97.94 106.23 107.63
N GLU A 522 98.66 107.29 108.06
CA GLU A 522 99.53 107.35 109.28
C GLU A 522 100.39 108.64 109.32
N ASN A 523 100.10 109.55 110.28
CA ASN A 523 100.84 110.81 110.53
C ASN A 523 101.37 110.87 111.98
N GLY A 524 102.69 111.08 112.16
CA GLY A 524 103.30 111.32 113.49
C GLY A 524 104.85 111.35 113.53
N VAL A 525 105.48 112.37 112.91
CA VAL A 525 106.78 113.07 113.21
C VAL A 525 108.04 112.20 113.53
N SER A 526 109.10 112.11 112.71
CA SER A 526 110.11 113.16 112.46
C SER A 526 111.01 112.87 111.22
N ASN A 527 111.26 113.90 110.40
CA ASN A 527 112.32 114.15 109.40
C ASN A 527 112.95 113.01 108.55
N ALA A 528 112.45 112.86 107.31
CA ALA A 528 113.26 112.73 106.07
C ALA A 528 112.30 112.71 104.84
N SER A 529 112.16 113.85 104.18
CA SER A 529 111.30 114.06 103.00
C SER A 529 112.06 113.74 101.70
N ILE A 530 111.32 113.33 100.66
CA ILE A 530 111.77 113.05 99.27
C ILE A 530 112.17 111.58 98.99
N LYS A 531 111.20 110.66 99.11
CA LYS A 531 111.14 109.36 98.38
C LYS A 531 109.75 108.68 98.43
N ARG A 532 108.73 109.39 98.94
CA ARG A 532 107.43 108.83 99.35
C ARG A 532 106.26 109.20 98.41
N CYS A 533 106.47 110.05 97.39
CA CYS A 533 105.40 110.48 96.46
C CYS A 533 105.34 109.74 95.09
N ASP A 534 106.41 109.07 94.62
CA ASP A 534 106.40 108.44 93.28
C ASP A 534 105.64 107.11 93.19
N ARG A 535 105.50 106.37 94.30
CA ARG A 535 104.88 105.02 94.28
C ARG A 535 103.35 105.01 94.30
N SER A 536 102.72 106.08 94.80
CA SER A 536 101.25 106.15 94.94
C SER A 536 100.55 106.43 93.60
N ILE A 537 101.17 107.22 92.72
CA ILE A 537 100.63 107.55 91.39
C ILE A 537 100.67 106.32 90.46
N ASP A 538 101.74 105.51 90.53
CA ASP A 538 101.91 104.33 89.67
C ASP A 538 100.84 103.24 89.92
N TRP A 539 100.39 103.08 91.16
CA TRP A 539 99.31 102.12 91.48
C TRP A 539 97.93 102.59 91.04
N LYS A 540 97.68 103.91 91.05
CA LYS A 540 96.43 104.48 90.55
C LYS A 540 96.29 104.27 89.03
N ILE A 541 97.36 104.50 88.28
CA ILE A 541 97.39 104.27 86.82
C ILE A 541 97.13 102.79 86.50
N LYS A 542 97.74 101.86 87.25
CA LYS A 542 97.52 100.42 87.07
C LYS A 542 96.07 100.01 87.38
N TYR A 543 95.46 100.58 88.42
CA TYR A 543 94.06 100.34 88.74
C TYR A 543 93.10 100.90 87.67
N GLU A 544 93.32 102.13 87.20
CA GLU A 544 92.48 102.74 86.15
C GLU A 544 92.62 102.01 84.81
N ASN A 545 93.83 101.55 84.45
CA ASN A 545 94.04 100.74 83.24
C ASN A 545 93.34 99.39 83.33
N THR A 546 93.46 98.67 84.44
CA THR A 546 92.78 97.37 84.62
C THR A 546 91.25 97.52 84.67
N ILE A 547 90.71 98.62 85.21
CA ILE A 547 89.29 98.92 85.13
C ILE A 547 88.86 99.26 83.69
N SER A 548 89.68 100.00 82.94
CA SER A 548 89.40 100.28 81.53
C SER A 548 89.41 99.00 80.70
N GLU A 549 90.32 98.07 80.96
CA GLU A 549 90.38 96.74 80.35
C GLU A 549 89.16 95.89 80.74
N GLN A 550 88.80 95.87 82.03
CA GLN A 550 87.60 95.17 82.50
C GLN A 550 86.33 95.71 81.81
N LYS A 551 86.22 97.02 81.66
CA LYS A 551 85.08 97.65 80.97
C LYS A 551 85.06 97.29 79.48
N ALA A 552 86.22 97.29 78.81
CA ALA A 552 86.33 96.87 77.42
C ALA A 552 85.98 95.38 77.21
N VAL A 553 86.36 94.50 78.14
CA VAL A 553 85.98 93.07 78.11
C VAL A 553 84.49 92.90 78.39
N SER A 554 83.93 93.64 79.36
CA SER A 554 82.50 93.61 79.68
C SER A 554 81.62 94.07 78.50
N GLU A 555 82.04 95.11 77.78
CA GLU A 555 81.34 95.59 76.59
C GLU A 555 81.40 94.56 75.44
N LYS A 556 82.53 93.85 75.29
CA LYS A 556 82.66 92.74 74.32
C LYS A 556 81.74 91.57 74.68
N ILE A 557 81.63 91.21 75.96
CA ILE A 557 80.73 90.14 76.44
C ILE A 557 79.27 90.52 76.16
N ALA A 558 78.85 91.74 76.49
CA ALA A 558 77.49 92.21 76.21
C ALA A 558 77.17 92.19 74.71
N ALA A 559 78.12 92.58 73.85
CA ALA A 559 77.96 92.49 72.40
C ALA A 559 77.87 91.03 71.89
N MET A 560 78.55 90.08 72.52
CA MET A 560 78.46 88.65 72.18
C MET A 560 77.16 88.01 72.69
N GLU A 561 76.68 88.39 73.87
CA GLU A 561 75.38 87.93 74.38
C GLU A 561 74.22 88.35 73.48
N GLU A 562 74.26 89.59 72.98
CA GLU A 562 73.26 90.07 72.04
C GLU A 562 73.32 89.30 70.71
N ARG A 563 74.52 88.97 70.21
CA ARG A 563 74.67 88.11 69.03
C ARG A 563 74.17 86.69 69.26
N LEU A 564 74.39 86.11 70.45
CA LEU A 564 73.90 84.79 70.82
C LEU A 564 72.36 84.77 70.87
N LYS A 565 71.74 85.79 71.47
CA LYS A 565 70.26 85.93 71.48
C LYS A 565 69.68 86.05 70.08
N GLN A 566 70.30 86.86 69.22
CA GLN A 566 69.87 87.01 67.83
C GLN A 566 70.05 85.74 67.00
N ALA A 567 71.09 84.95 67.27
CA ALA A 567 71.31 83.66 66.61
C ALA A 567 70.31 82.59 67.08
N SER A 568 70.07 82.48 68.39
CA SER A 568 69.09 81.56 68.99
C SER A 568 67.66 81.86 68.50
N ALA A 569 67.25 83.14 68.48
CA ALA A 569 65.91 83.51 68.01
C ALA A 569 65.68 83.18 66.52
N LYS A 570 66.74 83.24 65.69
CA LYS A 570 66.67 82.82 64.28
C LYS A 570 66.56 81.31 64.14
N GLU A 571 67.24 80.53 64.99
CA GLU A 571 67.12 79.08 65.02
C GLU A 571 65.71 78.64 65.42
N ASP A 572 65.16 79.22 66.50
CA ASP A 572 63.82 78.91 67.00
C ASP A 572 62.73 79.25 65.97
N GLY A 573 62.87 80.39 65.27
CA GLY A 573 61.97 80.79 64.20
C GLY A 573 61.92 79.78 63.04
N MET A 574 63.09 79.29 62.60
CA MET A 574 63.15 78.25 61.55
C MET A 574 62.60 76.91 62.03
N ARG A 575 62.86 76.52 63.28
CA ARG A 575 62.36 75.26 63.86
C ARG A 575 60.82 75.24 63.96
N ALA A 576 60.20 76.36 64.30
CA ALA A 576 58.74 76.50 64.33
C ALA A 576 58.10 76.37 62.93
N GLU A 577 58.73 76.93 61.90
CA GLU A 577 58.26 76.78 60.52
C GLU A 577 58.33 75.32 60.03
N PHE A 578 59.36 74.54 60.42
CA PHE A 578 59.43 73.10 60.11
C PHE A 578 58.29 72.30 60.71
N SER A 579 57.98 72.53 61.99
CA SER A 579 56.94 71.76 62.67
C SER A 579 55.59 71.92 61.98
N ARG A 580 55.22 73.15 61.62
CA ARG A 580 53.94 73.42 60.97
C ARG A 580 53.78 72.71 59.62
N VAL A 581 54.85 72.67 58.83
CA VAL A 581 54.82 72.03 57.49
C VAL A 581 54.73 70.51 57.59
N LEU A 582 55.33 69.89 58.61
CA LEU A 582 55.25 68.45 58.82
C LEU A 582 53.83 68.01 59.22
N ASP A 583 53.19 68.72 60.16
CA ASP A 583 51.85 68.40 60.63
C ASP A 583 50.80 68.43 59.50
N GLU A 584 50.91 69.39 58.58
CA GLU A 584 50.00 69.50 57.44
C GLU A 584 50.17 68.35 56.43
N LYS A 585 51.39 67.79 56.29
CA LYS A 585 51.64 66.65 55.41
C LYS A 585 51.27 65.30 56.05
N GLU A 586 51.46 65.14 57.35
CA GLU A 586 51.06 63.95 58.10
C GLU A 586 49.54 63.68 57.98
N ASN A 587 48.73 64.75 58.08
CA ASN A 587 47.27 64.65 57.96
C ASN A 587 46.81 64.16 56.58
N VAL A 588 47.47 64.56 55.49
CA VAL A 588 47.12 64.11 54.13
C VAL A 588 47.47 62.64 53.92
N ILE A 589 48.55 62.15 54.53
CA ILE A 589 48.98 60.74 54.41
C ILE A 589 47.96 59.83 55.10
N THR A 590 47.55 60.15 56.33
CA THR A 590 46.60 59.34 57.09
C THR A 590 45.23 59.19 56.41
N GLU A 591 44.74 60.22 55.72
CA GLU A 591 43.49 60.16 54.96
C GLU A 591 43.57 59.19 53.77
N LYS A 592 44.73 59.11 53.10
CA LYS A 592 44.94 58.24 51.94
C LYS A 592 45.13 56.78 52.35
N ASP A 593 45.81 56.52 53.46
CA ASP A 593 45.99 55.17 54.01
C ASP A 593 44.66 54.53 54.41
N ALA A 594 43.74 55.31 54.99
CA ALA A 594 42.39 54.83 55.32
C ALA A 594 41.61 54.36 54.08
N LYS A 595 41.74 55.07 52.95
CA LYS A 595 41.06 54.71 51.69
C LYS A 595 41.65 53.44 51.08
N LEU A 596 42.96 53.23 51.15
CA LEU A 596 43.60 52.00 50.64
C LEU A 596 43.15 50.75 51.41
N ALA A 597 43.08 50.82 52.74
CA ALA A 597 42.65 49.69 53.57
C ALA A 597 41.25 49.17 53.22
N THR A 598 40.31 50.07 52.91
CA THR A 598 38.94 49.67 52.52
C THR A 598 38.87 48.90 51.20
N LEU A 599 39.71 49.29 50.22
CA LEU A 599 39.76 48.63 48.92
C LEU A 599 40.41 47.24 49.00
N GLU A 600 41.42 47.08 49.84
CA GLU A 600 42.08 45.77 50.06
C GLU A 600 41.12 44.75 50.70
N GLN A 601 40.25 45.20 51.61
CA GLN A 601 39.23 44.35 52.22
C GLN A 601 38.22 43.81 51.18
N LEU A 602 37.75 44.66 50.26
CA LEU A 602 36.82 44.26 49.19
C LEU A 602 37.45 43.25 48.21
N LEU A 603 38.73 43.43 47.86
CA LEU A 603 39.46 42.50 47.01
C LEU A 603 39.66 41.13 47.66
N SER A 604 39.84 41.07 48.98
CA SER A 604 39.98 39.79 49.70
C SER A 604 38.69 38.96 49.67
N SER A 605 37.53 39.62 49.80
CA SER A 605 36.20 38.98 49.78
C SER A 605 35.91 38.34 48.42
N THR A 606 36.07 39.09 47.33
CA THR A 606 35.82 38.61 45.96
C THR A 606 36.71 37.42 45.57
N ARG A 607 37.97 37.39 46.00
CA ARG A 607 38.87 36.24 45.79
C ARG A 607 38.38 34.96 46.46
N SER A 608 37.76 35.05 47.64
CA SER A 608 37.27 33.88 48.37
C SER A 608 36.06 33.23 47.68
N GLU A 609 35.17 34.04 47.09
CA GLU A 609 33.99 33.57 46.37
C GLU A 609 34.37 32.88 45.05
N LEU A 610 35.34 33.44 44.32
CA LEU A 610 35.85 32.85 43.09
C LEU A 610 36.40 31.44 43.32
N LYS A 611 37.20 31.25 44.39
CA LYS A 611 37.77 29.93 44.73
C LYS A 611 36.70 28.88 45.06
N LYS A 612 35.59 29.30 45.67
CA LYS A 612 34.44 28.43 45.98
C LYS A 612 33.70 28.00 44.71
N SER A 613 33.54 28.90 43.74
CA SER A 613 32.93 28.58 42.43
C SER A 613 33.79 27.61 41.61
N GLU A 614 35.11 27.77 41.64
CA GLU A 614 36.06 26.92 40.91
C GLU A 614 36.04 25.45 41.38
N LEU A 615 35.90 25.22 42.69
CA LEU A 615 35.80 23.87 43.25
C LEU A 615 34.53 23.15 42.81
N LYS A 616 33.38 23.85 42.79
CA LYS A 616 32.11 23.26 42.34
C LYS A 616 32.16 22.85 40.87
N VAL A 617 32.80 23.66 40.01
CA VAL A 617 32.97 23.34 38.59
C VAL A 617 33.83 22.08 38.39
N LYS A 618 34.87 21.89 39.23
CA LYS A 618 35.73 20.69 39.19
C LYS A 618 34.99 19.42 39.60
N GLU A 619 34.15 19.49 40.63
CA GLU A 619 33.33 18.37 41.10
C GLU A 619 32.34 17.90 40.03
N CYS A 620 31.52 18.80 39.49
CA CYS A 620 30.58 18.47 38.42
C CYS A 620 31.27 17.97 37.12
N SER A 621 32.51 18.42 36.85
CA SER A 621 33.27 17.92 35.70
C SER A 621 33.72 16.46 35.85
N LEU A 622 33.91 15.95 37.07
CA LEU A 622 34.25 14.55 37.31
C LEU A 622 33.03 13.65 37.13
N GLU A 623 31.87 14.07 37.65
CA GLU A 623 30.59 13.37 37.46
C GLU A 623 30.22 13.23 35.98
N ALA A 624 30.40 14.30 35.17
CA ALA A 624 30.16 14.26 33.73
C ALA A 624 31.09 13.29 32.97
N LYS A 625 32.29 13.01 33.48
CA LYS A 625 33.21 12.02 32.89
C LYS A 625 32.77 10.59 33.22
N ASP A 626 32.35 10.34 34.46
CA ASP A 626 31.87 9.03 34.89
C ASP A 626 30.60 8.61 34.13
N LEU A 627 29.63 9.51 34.00
CA LEU A 627 28.41 9.29 33.21
C LEU A 627 28.72 8.99 31.74
N ARG A 628 29.75 9.61 31.16
CA ARG A 628 30.13 9.39 29.76
C ARG A 628 30.69 7.99 29.52
N VAL A 629 31.51 7.46 30.44
CA VAL A 629 32.03 6.08 30.36
C VAL A 629 30.87 5.09 30.45
N GLN A 630 29.99 5.31 31.41
CA GLN A 630 28.81 4.48 31.62
C GLN A 630 27.83 4.45 30.42
N VAL A 631 27.67 5.55 29.69
CA VAL A 631 26.89 5.59 28.44
C VAL A 631 27.61 4.85 27.32
N SER A 632 28.94 4.94 27.24
CA SER A 632 29.75 4.18 26.26
C SER A 632 29.58 2.67 26.43
N ASP A 633 29.68 2.15 27.67
CA ASP A 633 29.55 0.73 27.97
C ASP A 633 28.16 0.17 27.62
N LEU A 634 27.11 0.95 27.86
CA LEU A 634 25.75 0.57 27.48
C LEU A 634 25.54 0.59 25.96
N ASN A 635 26.17 1.54 25.26
CA ASN A 635 26.10 1.63 23.81
C ASN A 635 26.77 0.41 23.13
N GLU A 636 27.93 -0.02 23.64
CA GLU A 636 28.61 -1.24 23.15
C GLU A 636 27.76 -2.50 23.36
N LYS A 637 27.07 -2.63 24.50
CA LYS A 637 26.13 -3.73 24.76
C LYS A 637 24.94 -3.72 23.80
N CYS A 638 24.39 -2.54 23.50
CA CYS A 638 23.31 -2.40 22.51
C CYS A 638 23.78 -2.84 21.11
N GLU A 639 24.94 -2.38 20.65
CA GLU A 639 25.48 -2.75 19.33
C GLU A 639 25.77 -4.26 19.23
N SER A 640 26.33 -4.86 20.28
CA SER A 640 26.53 -6.31 20.35
C SER A 640 25.22 -7.09 20.21
N MET A 641 24.15 -6.69 20.92
CA MET A 641 22.83 -7.32 20.79
C MET A 641 22.20 -7.10 19.41
N ILE A 642 22.36 -5.94 18.79
CA ILE A 642 21.89 -5.66 17.43
C ILE A 642 22.57 -6.61 16.43
N SER A 643 23.89 -6.81 16.58
CA SER A 643 24.64 -7.75 15.74
C SER A 643 24.16 -9.19 15.90
N ALA A 644 23.88 -9.62 17.15
CA ALA A 644 23.36 -10.96 17.44
C ALA A 644 21.94 -11.17 16.88
N ALA A 645 21.06 -10.17 17.02
CA ALA A 645 19.70 -10.22 16.47
C ALA A 645 19.73 -10.32 14.94
N LYS A 646 20.58 -9.54 14.27
CA LYS A 646 20.74 -9.59 12.82
C LYS A 646 21.26 -10.93 12.32
N SER A 647 22.17 -11.58 13.07
CA SER A 647 22.64 -12.93 12.73
C SER A 647 21.51 -13.95 12.82
N ARG A 648 20.67 -13.90 13.87
CA ARG A 648 19.52 -14.81 14.03
C ARG A 648 18.42 -14.55 13.00
N GLU A 649 18.19 -13.29 12.62
CA GLU A 649 17.28 -12.92 11.53
C GLU A 649 17.72 -13.54 10.20
N ASN A 650 19.01 -13.46 9.86
CA ASN A 650 19.55 -14.11 8.66
C ASN A 650 19.37 -15.64 8.69
N GLU A 651 19.60 -16.29 9.83
CA GLU A 651 19.34 -17.73 10.01
C GLU A 651 17.86 -18.07 9.78
N THR A 652 16.93 -17.28 10.36
CA THR A 652 15.49 -17.50 10.14
C THR A 652 15.07 -17.30 8.69
N GLN A 653 15.68 -16.35 7.98
CA GLN A 653 15.42 -16.12 6.57
C GLN A 653 15.91 -17.30 5.71
N ALA A 654 17.07 -17.87 6.01
CA ALA A 654 17.58 -19.05 5.34
C ALA A 654 16.68 -20.28 5.55
N LEU A 655 16.26 -20.54 6.79
CA LEU A 655 15.33 -21.63 7.12
C LEU A 655 13.96 -21.44 6.46
N LYS A 656 13.48 -20.20 6.34
CA LYS A 656 12.22 -19.89 5.65
C LYS A 656 12.30 -20.16 4.15
N GLN A 657 13.43 -19.84 3.51
CA GLN A 657 13.68 -20.16 2.10
C GLN A 657 13.73 -21.68 1.87
N GLU A 658 14.37 -22.44 2.78
CA GLU A 658 14.40 -23.90 2.71
C GLU A 658 13.01 -24.53 2.86
N ARG A 659 12.20 -24.01 3.78
CA ARG A 659 10.78 -24.40 3.91
C ARG A 659 10.00 -24.09 2.63
N ASP A 660 10.07 -22.86 2.12
CA ASP A 660 9.33 -22.47 0.90
C ASP A 660 9.70 -23.36 -0.31
N TYR A 661 10.97 -23.77 -0.39
CA TYR A 661 11.44 -24.73 -1.39
C TYR A 661 10.81 -26.12 -1.19
N LEU A 662 10.80 -26.63 0.05
CA LEU A 662 10.18 -27.92 0.37
C LEU A 662 8.66 -27.90 0.16
N ASP A 663 7.96 -26.83 0.54
CA ASP A 663 6.51 -26.66 0.35
C ASP A 663 6.15 -26.71 -1.15
N LYS A 664 6.96 -26.05 -1.99
CA LYS A 664 6.76 -26.08 -3.45
C LYS A 664 7.00 -27.49 -4.01
N LYS A 665 8.03 -28.20 -3.54
CA LYS A 665 8.30 -29.58 -3.93
C LYS A 665 7.16 -30.51 -3.49
N HIS A 666 6.64 -30.31 -2.27
CA HIS A 666 5.48 -31.01 -1.73
C HIS A 666 4.24 -30.87 -2.58
N LEU A 667 3.92 -29.64 -2.98
CA LEU A 667 2.75 -29.37 -3.82
C LEU A 667 2.85 -30.10 -5.16
N SER A 668 4.05 -30.11 -5.77
CA SER A 668 4.33 -30.84 -7.01
C SER A 668 4.14 -32.35 -6.83
N HIS A 669 4.73 -32.94 -5.79
CA HIS A 669 4.60 -34.38 -5.52
C HIS A 669 3.14 -34.77 -5.19
N MET A 670 2.38 -33.90 -4.50
CA MET A 670 0.94 -34.11 -4.24
C MET A 670 0.09 -34.06 -5.51
N GLU A 671 0.39 -33.15 -6.44
CA GLU A 671 -0.31 -33.06 -7.72
C GLU A 671 -0.02 -34.30 -8.58
N GLU A 672 1.24 -34.75 -8.63
CA GLU A 672 1.63 -35.98 -9.30
C GLU A 672 0.98 -37.22 -8.65
N LEU A 673 0.86 -37.25 -7.32
CA LEU A 673 0.20 -38.34 -6.59
C LEU A 673 -1.29 -38.39 -6.95
N GLY A 674 -1.96 -37.23 -7.01
CA GLY A 674 -3.35 -37.14 -7.45
C GLY A 674 -3.57 -37.67 -8.86
N LYS A 675 -2.65 -37.35 -9.80
CA LYS A 675 -2.68 -37.89 -11.16
C LYS A 675 -2.48 -39.41 -11.19
N LEU A 676 -1.58 -39.95 -10.38
CA LEU A 676 -1.37 -41.41 -10.27
C LEU A 676 -2.56 -42.12 -9.62
N CYS A 677 -3.19 -41.53 -8.60
CA CYS A 677 -4.38 -42.09 -7.97
C CYS A 677 -5.56 -42.17 -8.94
N LEU A 678 -5.79 -41.12 -9.74
CA LEU A 678 -6.83 -41.15 -10.79
C LEU A 678 -6.55 -42.23 -11.83
N ARG A 679 -5.31 -42.33 -12.32
CA ARG A 679 -4.90 -43.41 -13.25
C ARG A 679 -5.10 -44.80 -12.66
N LEU A 680 -4.87 -44.96 -11.35
CA LEU A 680 -5.09 -46.21 -10.64
C LEU A 680 -6.58 -46.53 -10.50
N GLU A 681 -7.43 -45.55 -10.19
CA GLU A 681 -8.89 -45.74 -10.14
C GLU A 681 -9.45 -46.11 -11.52
N ASP A 682 -8.99 -45.43 -12.57
CA ASP A 682 -9.38 -45.75 -13.96
C ASP A 682 -8.96 -47.18 -14.33
N ALA A 683 -7.70 -47.55 -14.08
CA ALA A 683 -7.18 -48.89 -14.36
C ALA A 683 -7.85 -49.99 -13.51
N GLU A 684 -8.10 -49.75 -12.21
CA GLU A 684 -8.83 -50.68 -11.35
C GLU A 684 -10.30 -50.82 -11.80
N SER A 685 -10.94 -49.74 -12.26
CA SER A 685 -12.30 -49.77 -12.80
C SER A 685 -12.39 -50.56 -14.11
N GLU A 686 -11.40 -50.39 -15.00
CA GLU A 686 -11.28 -51.10 -16.26
C GLU A 686 -10.99 -52.58 -16.02
N ALA A 687 -10.03 -52.91 -15.15
CA ALA A 687 -9.74 -54.27 -14.73
C ALA A 687 -10.98 -54.95 -14.09
N SER A 688 -11.74 -54.24 -13.24
CA SER A 688 -12.96 -54.80 -12.62
C SER A 688 -14.08 -55.07 -13.63
N SER A 689 -14.23 -54.19 -14.63
CA SER A 689 -15.25 -54.31 -15.68
C SER A 689 -14.88 -55.42 -16.66
N ALA A 690 -13.61 -55.46 -17.06
CA ALA A 690 -13.06 -56.51 -17.90
C ALA A 690 -13.14 -57.88 -17.18
N LYS A 691 -12.88 -57.94 -15.87
CA LYS A 691 -12.97 -59.17 -15.08
C LYS A 691 -14.39 -59.73 -15.04
N LYS A 692 -15.40 -58.87 -14.82
CA LYS A 692 -16.82 -59.26 -14.90
C LYS A 692 -17.18 -59.78 -16.29
N LEU A 693 -16.65 -59.15 -17.34
CA LEU A 693 -16.83 -59.58 -18.72
C LEU A 693 -16.19 -60.97 -18.94
N ALA A 694 -14.97 -61.19 -18.46
CA ALA A 694 -14.31 -62.49 -18.58
C ALA A 694 -14.98 -63.59 -17.76
N ASP A 695 -15.51 -63.31 -16.57
CA ASP A 695 -16.25 -64.30 -15.79
C ASP A 695 -17.52 -64.74 -16.53
N LEU A 696 -18.26 -63.81 -17.14
CA LEU A 696 -19.42 -64.10 -17.99
C LEU A 696 -19.04 -64.90 -19.23
N LEU A 697 -17.97 -64.47 -19.91
CA LEU A 697 -17.48 -65.12 -21.11
C LEU A 697 -16.89 -66.50 -20.84
N ARG A 698 -16.29 -66.71 -19.66
CA ARG A 698 -15.76 -68.01 -19.24
C ARG A 698 -16.88 -69.00 -18.96
N LEU A 699 -17.99 -68.55 -18.36
CA LEU A 699 -19.20 -69.36 -18.23
C LEU A 699 -19.79 -69.72 -19.61
N GLU A 700 -19.76 -68.79 -20.57
CA GLU A 700 -20.18 -69.03 -21.96
C GLU A 700 -19.22 -70.02 -22.66
N ALA A 701 -17.90 -69.93 -22.42
CA ALA A 701 -16.90 -70.85 -22.95
C ALA A 701 -17.06 -72.27 -22.39
N GLU A 702 -17.28 -72.41 -21.07
CA GLU A 702 -17.55 -73.70 -20.42
C GLU A 702 -18.84 -74.34 -20.99
N ALA A 703 -19.87 -73.54 -21.26
CA ALA A 703 -21.09 -73.99 -21.92
C ALA A 703 -20.86 -74.39 -23.39
N ALA A 704 -20.10 -73.59 -24.15
CA ALA A 704 -19.74 -73.88 -25.54
C ALA A 704 -18.88 -75.15 -25.67
N GLN A 705 -17.92 -75.35 -24.76
CA GLN A 705 -17.05 -76.53 -24.74
C GLN A 705 -17.81 -77.81 -24.35
N ASN A 706 -18.81 -77.69 -23.48
CA ASN A 706 -19.72 -78.81 -23.18
C ASN A 706 -20.63 -79.13 -24.38
N ASN A 707 -21.11 -78.11 -25.09
CA ASN A 707 -21.86 -78.29 -26.33
C ASN A 707 -20.99 -78.92 -27.43
N GLU A 708 -19.74 -78.49 -27.60
CA GLU A 708 -18.78 -79.07 -28.54
C GLU A 708 -18.57 -80.57 -28.28
N LYS A 709 -18.30 -80.96 -27.03
CA LYS A 709 -18.15 -82.37 -26.64
C LYS A 709 -19.42 -83.19 -26.95
N SER A 710 -20.60 -82.61 -26.71
CA SER A 710 -21.88 -83.24 -27.04
C SER A 710 -22.07 -83.39 -28.55
N LEU A 711 -21.74 -82.36 -29.33
CA LEU A 711 -21.84 -82.36 -30.78
C LEU A 711 -20.84 -83.34 -31.41
N GLN A 712 -19.60 -83.39 -30.93
CA GLN A 712 -18.59 -84.37 -31.37
C GLN A 712 -19.05 -85.82 -31.11
N THR A 713 -19.68 -86.08 -29.96
CA THR A 713 -20.22 -87.41 -29.62
C THR A 713 -21.34 -87.80 -30.59
N SER A 714 -22.27 -86.88 -30.86
CA SER A 714 -23.36 -87.10 -31.83
C SER A 714 -22.84 -87.26 -33.27
N LEU A 715 -21.80 -86.52 -33.65
CA LEU A 715 -21.16 -86.61 -34.96
C LEU A 715 -20.48 -87.98 -35.14
N ALA A 716 -19.82 -88.50 -34.11
CA ALA A 716 -19.28 -89.85 -34.11
C ALA A 716 -20.37 -90.93 -34.27
N GLU A 717 -21.50 -90.79 -33.58
CA GLU A 717 -22.66 -91.69 -33.72
C GLU A 717 -23.21 -91.67 -35.16
N LYS A 718 -23.40 -90.48 -35.74
CA LYS A 718 -23.89 -90.30 -37.12
C LYS A 718 -22.92 -90.87 -38.16
N CYS A 719 -21.61 -90.70 -37.97
CA CYS A 719 -20.59 -91.37 -38.78
C CYS A 719 -20.76 -92.90 -38.76
N THR A 720 -20.97 -93.50 -37.57
CA THR A 720 -21.18 -94.96 -37.48
C THR A 720 -22.50 -95.42 -38.09
N GLU A 721 -23.56 -94.60 -38.05
CA GLU A 721 -24.84 -94.89 -38.72
C GLU A 721 -24.71 -94.88 -40.23
N ILE A 722 -23.99 -93.89 -40.78
CA ILE A 722 -23.70 -93.80 -42.21
C ILE A 722 -22.89 -95.00 -42.68
N GLU A 723 -21.83 -95.40 -41.95
CA GLU A 723 -21.01 -96.55 -42.32
C GLU A 723 -21.78 -97.88 -42.24
N ARG A 724 -22.68 -98.04 -41.25
CA ARG A 724 -23.62 -99.18 -41.19
C ARG A 724 -24.59 -99.19 -42.37
N ALA A 725 -25.18 -98.04 -42.72
CA ALA A 725 -26.10 -97.93 -43.85
C ALA A 725 -25.40 -98.19 -45.20
N LYS A 726 -24.19 -97.66 -45.40
CA LYS A 726 -23.35 -97.94 -46.59
C LYS A 726 -23.00 -99.42 -46.71
N SER A 727 -22.63 -100.08 -45.60
CA SER A 727 -22.33 -101.51 -45.59
C SER A 727 -23.55 -102.35 -45.97
N ARG A 728 -24.74 -102.00 -45.47
CA ARG A 728 -26.01 -102.65 -45.82
C ARG A 728 -26.39 -102.46 -47.29
N ILE A 729 -26.17 -101.26 -47.84
CA ILE A 729 -26.36 -100.98 -49.28
C ILE A 729 -25.43 -101.88 -50.10
N GLN A 730 -24.14 -101.99 -49.76
CA GLN A 730 -23.19 -102.85 -50.45
C GLN A 730 -23.58 -104.35 -50.38
N GLU A 731 -24.09 -104.82 -49.24
CA GLU A 731 -24.62 -106.19 -49.11
C GLU A 731 -25.84 -106.42 -50.00
N LEU A 732 -26.82 -105.52 -49.97
CA LEU A 732 -28.03 -105.60 -50.80
C LEU A 732 -27.69 -105.57 -52.30
N GLU A 733 -26.75 -104.73 -52.71
CA GLU A 733 -26.26 -104.64 -54.09
C GLU A 733 -25.53 -105.91 -54.53
N LYS A 734 -24.69 -106.49 -53.66
CA LYS A 734 -23.98 -107.75 -53.93
C LYS A 734 -24.94 -108.93 -54.04
N VAL A 735 -26.02 -108.95 -53.26
CA VAL A 735 -27.08 -109.97 -53.36
C VAL A 735 -27.91 -109.77 -54.64
N CYS A 736 -28.26 -108.53 -54.99
CA CYS A 736 -28.95 -108.23 -56.25
C CYS A 736 -28.12 -108.64 -57.47
N LEU A 737 -26.80 -108.38 -57.48
CA LEU A 737 -25.90 -108.80 -58.57
C LEU A 737 -25.77 -110.32 -58.71
N LYS A 738 -25.86 -111.07 -57.61
CA LYS A 738 -25.86 -112.54 -57.65
C LYS A 738 -27.17 -113.08 -58.22
N LEU A 739 -28.31 -112.53 -57.80
CA LEU A 739 -29.63 -112.92 -58.30
C LEU A 739 -29.87 -112.49 -59.75
N ASP A 740 -29.30 -111.36 -60.19
CA ASP A 740 -29.31 -110.91 -61.59
C ASP A 740 -28.43 -111.78 -62.51
N SER A 741 -27.54 -112.63 -61.96
CA SER A 741 -26.66 -113.54 -62.72
C SER A 741 -27.18 -114.98 -62.87
N GLU A 742 -28.25 -115.34 -62.15
CA GLU A 742 -28.93 -116.64 -62.27
C GLU A 742 -30.12 -116.53 -63.24
N GLU A 743 -29.90 -116.75 -64.54
CA GLU A 743 -30.97 -116.90 -65.53
C GLU A 743 -31.72 -118.23 -65.31
N SER A 744 -32.83 -118.21 -64.55
CA SER A 744 -33.85 -119.26 -64.58
C SER A 744 -35.21 -118.75 -64.07
N GLU A 745 -36.27 -119.22 -64.71
CA GLU A 745 -37.66 -118.78 -64.66
C GLU A 745 -38.29 -118.72 -63.23
N ALA A 746 -38.54 -117.51 -62.71
CA ALA A 746 -39.55 -117.27 -61.66
C ALA A 746 -39.96 -115.78 -61.60
N SER A 747 -41.24 -115.47 -61.85
CA SER A 747 -41.80 -114.11 -61.68
C SER A 747 -41.67 -113.56 -60.25
N ALA A 748 -41.54 -114.44 -59.25
CA ALA A 748 -41.37 -114.08 -57.83
C ALA A 748 -39.97 -113.53 -57.50
N SER A 749 -38.92 -113.92 -58.23
CA SER A 749 -37.55 -113.42 -57.98
C SER A 749 -37.38 -111.96 -58.44
N LYS A 750 -38.09 -111.54 -59.48
CA LYS A 750 -38.02 -110.17 -60.01
C LYS A 750 -38.66 -109.14 -59.08
N GLU A 751 -39.82 -109.46 -58.48
CA GLU A 751 -40.45 -108.59 -57.46
C GLU A 751 -39.60 -108.45 -56.21
N LEU A 752 -38.90 -109.51 -55.79
CA LEU A 752 -37.98 -109.47 -54.65
C LEU A 752 -36.77 -108.57 -54.94
N VAL A 753 -36.15 -108.68 -56.12
CA VAL A 753 -35.03 -107.83 -56.54
C VAL A 753 -35.46 -106.36 -56.65
N ASP A 754 -36.64 -106.08 -57.20
CA ASP A 754 -37.18 -104.71 -57.27
C ASP A 754 -37.52 -104.14 -55.89
N SER A 755 -37.92 -104.98 -54.93
CA SER A 755 -38.10 -104.59 -53.53
C SER A 755 -36.77 -104.26 -52.84
N MET A 756 -35.73 -105.07 -53.05
CA MET A 756 -34.39 -104.82 -52.51
C MET A 756 -33.73 -103.59 -53.14
N LYS A 757 -33.95 -103.32 -54.44
CA LYS A 757 -33.52 -102.08 -55.11
C LYS A 757 -34.25 -100.85 -54.55
N ARG A 758 -35.53 -100.95 -54.20
CA ARG A 758 -36.28 -99.90 -53.50
C ARG A 758 -35.73 -99.66 -52.09
N GLU A 759 -35.40 -100.71 -51.34
CA GLU A 759 -34.77 -100.60 -50.01
C GLU A 759 -33.39 -99.94 -50.10
N ALA A 760 -32.55 -100.34 -51.05
CA ALA A 760 -31.22 -99.75 -51.26
C ALA A 760 -31.31 -98.26 -51.67
N ASN A 761 -32.27 -97.88 -52.52
CA ASN A 761 -32.48 -96.48 -52.88
C ASN A 761 -33.02 -95.64 -51.71
N ALA A 762 -33.90 -96.20 -50.88
CA ALA A 762 -34.36 -95.53 -49.66
C ALA A 762 -33.21 -95.33 -48.66
N LEU A 763 -32.34 -96.33 -48.49
CA LEU A 763 -31.13 -96.22 -47.66
C LEU A 763 -30.13 -95.20 -48.23
N ARG A 764 -29.98 -95.07 -49.56
CA ARG A 764 -29.15 -94.03 -50.19
C ARG A 764 -29.68 -92.62 -49.92
N MET A 765 -30.99 -92.42 -49.97
CA MET A 765 -31.58 -91.13 -49.61
C MET A 765 -31.31 -90.80 -48.13
N ASN A 766 -31.47 -91.77 -47.24
CA ASN A 766 -31.16 -91.60 -45.82
C ASN A 766 -29.66 -91.29 -45.58
N VAL A 767 -28.74 -91.93 -46.32
CA VAL A 767 -27.29 -91.60 -46.25
C VAL A 767 -27.02 -90.17 -46.71
N ASN A 768 -27.67 -89.68 -47.76
CA ASN A 768 -27.51 -88.30 -48.23
C ASN A 768 -28.07 -87.27 -47.22
N GLU A 769 -29.23 -87.56 -46.61
CA GLU A 769 -29.80 -86.73 -45.54
C GLU A 769 -28.91 -86.72 -44.28
N LEU A 770 -28.36 -87.87 -43.90
CA LEU A 770 -27.40 -87.96 -42.79
C LEU A 770 -26.09 -87.24 -43.10
N GLN A 771 -25.59 -87.27 -44.35
CA GLN A 771 -24.39 -86.53 -44.76
C GLN A 771 -24.59 -85.01 -44.76
N THR A 772 -25.75 -84.52 -45.18
CA THR A 772 -26.08 -83.08 -45.08
C THR A 772 -26.18 -82.65 -43.62
N SER A 773 -26.86 -83.44 -42.79
CA SER A 773 -26.91 -83.20 -41.34
C SER A 773 -25.52 -83.23 -40.67
N LEU A 774 -24.60 -84.07 -41.15
CA LEU A 774 -23.23 -84.14 -40.64
C LEU A 774 -22.42 -82.90 -41.03
N GLN A 775 -22.63 -82.39 -42.24
CA GLN A 775 -21.99 -81.17 -42.72
C GLN A 775 -22.47 -79.93 -41.94
N ASP A 776 -23.76 -79.85 -41.62
CA ASP A 776 -24.31 -78.81 -40.76
C ASP A 776 -23.70 -78.86 -39.35
N LYS A 777 -23.52 -80.06 -38.79
CA LYS A 777 -22.89 -80.25 -37.46
C LYS A 777 -21.40 -79.90 -37.43
N CYS A 778 -20.65 -80.12 -38.51
CA CYS A 778 -19.27 -79.65 -38.62
C CYS A 778 -19.19 -78.12 -38.59
N ILE A 779 -20.09 -77.44 -39.31
CA ILE A 779 -20.15 -75.97 -39.34
C ILE A 779 -20.46 -75.40 -37.94
N GLU A 780 -21.37 -76.03 -37.19
CA GLU A 780 -21.66 -75.64 -35.80
C GLU A 780 -20.43 -75.79 -34.87
N ILE A 781 -19.62 -76.84 -35.05
CA ILE A 781 -18.38 -77.06 -34.29
C ILE A 781 -17.32 -76.01 -34.65
N ASP A 782 -17.14 -75.69 -35.94
CA ASP A 782 -16.21 -74.66 -36.37
C ASP A 782 -16.60 -73.27 -35.83
N GLN A 783 -17.90 -72.96 -35.81
CA GLN A 783 -18.42 -71.73 -35.19
C GLN A 783 -18.14 -71.68 -33.68
N ALA A 784 -18.29 -72.81 -32.97
CA ALA A 784 -17.97 -72.89 -31.55
C ALA A 784 -16.46 -72.69 -31.28
N ASN A 785 -15.59 -73.25 -32.12
CA ASN A 785 -14.14 -73.10 -31.99
C ASN A 785 -13.65 -71.66 -32.26
N CYS A 786 -14.17 -70.99 -33.30
CA CYS A 786 -13.87 -69.57 -33.54
C CYS A 786 -14.30 -68.70 -32.36
N ARG A 787 -15.42 -69.01 -31.71
CA ARG A 787 -15.89 -68.31 -30.52
C ARG A 787 -14.88 -68.47 -29.37
N ILE A 788 -14.34 -69.66 -29.14
CA ILE A 788 -13.33 -69.92 -28.09
C ILE A 788 -12.05 -69.12 -28.31
N GLU A 789 -11.52 -69.06 -29.55
CA GLU A 789 -10.32 -68.27 -29.87
C GLU A 789 -10.49 -66.76 -29.62
N GLU A 790 -11.68 -66.21 -29.89
CA GLU A 790 -11.98 -64.81 -29.59
C GLU A 790 -11.94 -64.53 -28.07
N LEU A 791 -12.39 -65.48 -27.26
CA LEU A 791 -12.40 -65.37 -25.79
C LEU A 791 -10.98 -65.43 -25.21
N GLU A 792 -10.10 -66.26 -25.75
CA GLU A 792 -8.69 -66.32 -25.32
C GLU A 792 -7.96 -64.98 -25.56
N LYS A 793 -8.26 -64.30 -26.67
CA LYS A 793 -7.73 -62.94 -26.94
C LYS A 793 -8.22 -61.90 -25.93
N ILE A 794 -9.47 -62.00 -25.46
CA ILE A 794 -10.02 -61.08 -24.47
C ILE A 794 -9.36 -61.30 -23.10
N CYS A 795 -9.09 -62.56 -22.73
CA CYS A 795 -8.38 -62.91 -21.49
C CYS A 795 -6.93 -62.39 -21.45
N LEU A 796 -6.23 -62.34 -22.59
CA LEU A 796 -4.88 -61.76 -22.68
C LEU A 796 -4.88 -60.25 -22.38
N LYS A 797 -5.82 -59.49 -22.99
CA LYS A 797 -5.95 -58.04 -22.73
C LYS A 797 -6.25 -57.71 -21.27
N LEU A 798 -6.97 -58.61 -20.60
CA LEU A 798 -7.28 -58.50 -19.18
C LEU A 798 -6.04 -58.55 -18.30
N LYS A 799 -5.13 -59.47 -18.65
CA LYS A 799 -3.90 -59.65 -17.91
C LYS A 799 -2.98 -58.44 -18.03
N ASP A 800 -2.91 -57.87 -19.23
CA ASP A 800 -2.16 -56.63 -19.48
C ASP A 800 -2.71 -55.45 -18.64
N ALA A 801 -4.04 -55.34 -18.51
CA ALA A 801 -4.69 -54.30 -17.70
C ALA A 801 -4.49 -54.52 -16.18
N GLU A 802 -4.51 -55.76 -15.70
CA GLU A 802 -4.22 -56.10 -14.30
C GLU A 802 -2.75 -55.80 -13.93
N ASP A 803 -1.81 -56.09 -14.83
CA ASP A 803 -0.38 -55.81 -14.64
C ASP A 803 -0.12 -54.28 -14.63
N GLU A 804 -0.77 -53.51 -15.51
CA GLU A 804 -0.69 -52.04 -15.51
C GLU A 804 -1.22 -51.44 -14.19
N ALA A 805 -2.35 -51.94 -13.68
CA ALA A 805 -2.90 -51.50 -12.39
C ALA A 805 -1.94 -51.82 -11.21
N ALA A 806 -1.26 -52.97 -11.24
CA ALA A 806 -0.29 -53.34 -10.22
C ALA A 806 0.93 -52.39 -10.20
N THR A 807 1.47 -52.05 -11.37
CA THR A 807 2.61 -51.11 -11.46
C THR A 807 2.25 -49.69 -11.02
N ALA A 808 1.05 -49.20 -11.39
CA ALA A 808 0.55 -47.91 -10.95
C ALA A 808 0.39 -47.84 -9.42
N LYS A 809 -0.01 -48.96 -8.78
CA LYS A 809 -0.19 -49.07 -7.33
C LYS A 809 1.12 -49.01 -6.56
N GLU A 810 2.16 -49.65 -7.07
CA GLU A 810 3.49 -49.63 -6.45
C GLU A 810 4.08 -48.21 -6.50
N LEU A 811 3.99 -47.54 -7.66
CA LEU A 811 4.42 -46.15 -7.83
C LEU A 811 3.67 -45.18 -6.91
N ALA A 812 2.34 -45.30 -6.81
CA ALA A 812 1.54 -44.49 -5.90
C ALA A 812 1.92 -44.72 -4.43
N SER A 813 2.24 -45.96 -4.04
CA SER A 813 2.67 -46.29 -2.68
C SER A 813 4.04 -45.69 -2.33
N SER A 814 5.00 -45.76 -3.27
CA SER A 814 6.33 -45.16 -3.11
C SER A 814 6.22 -43.64 -2.95
N MET A 815 5.49 -42.97 -3.85
CA MET A 815 5.38 -41.52 -3.81
C MET A 815 4.60 -41.01 -2.58
N LYS A 816 3.66 -41.81 -2.06
CA LYS A 816 3.00 -41.53 -0.78
C LYS A 816 4.00 -41.51 0.38
N THR A 817 4.93 -42.47 0.44
CA THR A 817 5.96 -42.48 1.49
C THR A 817 6.91 -41.28 1.40
N GLU A 818 7.24 -40.83 0.18
CA GLU A 818 8.04 -39.62 -0.03
C GLU A 818 7.31 -38.37 0.47
N VAL A 819 6.01 -38.23 0.16
CA VAL A 819 5.16 -37.13 0.63
C VAL A 819 5.10 -37.11 2.17
N GLU A 820 4.94 -38.26 2.82
CA GLU A 820 4.94 -38.36 4.29
C GLU A 820 6.30 -37.99 4.90
N SER A 821 7.40 -38.45 4.31
CA SER A 821 8.77 -38.15 4.78
C SER A 821 9.10 -36.66 4.71
N ALA A 822 8.66 -35.99 3.64
CA ALA A 822 8.96 -34.59 3.47
C ALA A 822 8.05 -33.73 4.38
N ARG A 823 6.80 -34.18 4.67
CA ARG A 823 5.88 -33.49 5.61
C ARG A 823 6.44 -33.52 7.02
N TYR A 824 7.12 -34.61 7.38
CA TYR A 824 7.87 -34.69 8.64
C TYR A 824 9.01 -33.67 8.70
N ASN A 825 9.76 -33.47 7.61
CA ASN A 825 10.83 -32.48 7.54
C ASN A 825 10.31 -31.04 7.59
N GLU A 826 9.18 -30.75 6.93
CA GLU A 826 8.48 -29.46 7.01
C GLU A 826 8.09 -29.12 8.46
N ASN A 827 7.44 -30.05 9.16
CA ASN A 827 7.06 -29.88 10.56
C ASN A 827 8.29 -29.64 11.47
N LYS A 828 9.40 -30.32 11.20
CA LYS A 828 10.66 -30.12 11.94
C LYS A 828 11.24 -28.73 11.71
N LEU A 829 11.23 -28.24 10.47
CA LEU A 829 11.66 -26.87 10.15
C LEU A 829 10.73 -25.83 10.77
N GLN A 830 9.42 -26.09 10.82
CA GLN A 830 8.46 -25.21 11.48
C GLN A 830 8.71 -25.09 12.99
N ALA A 831 9.04 -26.19 13.67
CA ALA A 831 9.41 -26.17 15.08
C ALA A 831 10.70 -25.36 15.33
N LEU A 832 11.73 -25.55 14.50
CA LEU A 832 12.97 -24.77 14.58
C LEU A 832 12.74 -23.28 14.31
N LEU A 833 11.89 -22.93 13.35
CA LEU A 833 11.51 -21.54 13.09
C LEU A 833 10.79 -20.90 14.29
N GLN A 834 9.90 -21.64 14.95
CA GLN A 834 9.24 -21.16 16.17
C GLN A 834 10.25 -20.90 17.30
N GLU A 835 11.19 -21.82 17.52
CA GLU A 835 12.24 -21.67 18.52
C GLU A 835 13.10 -20.43 18.25
N LYS A 836 13.57 -20.25 17.01
CA LYS A 836 14.38 -19.09 16.62
C LYS A 836 13.62 -17.76 16.73
N ASN A 837 12.32 -17.75 16.40
CA ASN A 837 11.48 -16.56 16.57
C ASN A 837 11.35 -16.17 18.05
N ILE A 838 11.21 -17.14 18.96
CA ILE A 838 11.18 -16.88 20.41
C ILE A 838 12.50 -16.27 20.89
N GLU A 839 13.64 -16.75 20.38
CA GLU A 839 14.94 -16.16 20.69
C GLU A 839 15.07 -14.71 20.18
N ILE A 840 14.62 -14.43 18.96
CA ILE A 840 14.60 -13.07 18.39
C ILE A 840 13.72 -12.15 19.24
N ASP A 841 12.54 -12.61 19.66
CA ASP A 841 11.64 -11.85 20.53
C ASP A 841 12.28 -11.56 21.90
N ASN A 842 12.98 -12.53 22.47
CA ASN A 842 13.70 -12.36 23.73
C ASN A 842 14.83 -11.33 23.60
N LEU A 843 15.62 -11.39 22.52
CA LEU A 843 16.64 -10.38 22.21
C LEU A 843 16.02 -9.00 21.97
N GLY A 844 14.86 -8.93 21.31
CA GLY A 844 14.09 -7.70 21.11
C GLY A 844 13.63 -7.07 22.43
N ARG A 845 13.12 -7.87 23.38
CA ARG A 845 12.76 -7.40 24.72
C ARG A 845 13.97 -6.88 25.50
N GLN A 846 15.10 -7.58 25.44
CA GLN A 846 16.34 -7.15 26.08
C GLN A 846 16.87 -5.83 25.48
N LYS A 847 16.82 -5.68 24.15
CA LYS A 847 17.15 -4.43 23.45
C LYS A 847 16.27 -3.28 23.91
N ASN A 848 14.95 -3.48 23.99
CA ASN A 848 14.03 -2.44 24.42
C ASN A 848 14.30 -2.00 25.86
N ALA A 849 14.54 -2.95 26.77
CA ALA A 849 14.93 -2.64 28.15
C ALA A 849 16.25 -1.85 28.21
N LEU A 850 17.25 -2.22 27.40
CA LEU A 850 18.50 -1.46 27.33
C LEU A 850 18.32 -0.07 26.70
N SER A 851 17.46 0.07 25.69
CA SER A 851 17.13 1.37 25.09
C SER A 851 16.43 2.29 26.09
N GLU A 852 15.49 1.77 26.89
CA GLU A 852 14.84 2.55 27.96
C GLU A 852 15.83 2.99 29.04
N THR A 853 16.78 2.14 29.42
CA THR A 853 17.83 2.52 30.38
C THR A 853 18.79 3.56 29.81
N LEU A 854 19.12 3.49 28.51
CA LEU A 854 19.87 4.53 27.80
C LEU A 854 19.11 5.85 27.74
N GLU A 855 17.82 5.83 27.44
CA GLU A 855 16.99 7.05 27.38
C GLU A 855 16.88 7.72 28.76
N LYS A 856 16.67 6.92 29.82
CA LYS A 856 16.67 7.43 31.20
C LYS A 856 18.01 8.09 31.55
N ARG A 857 19.13 7.49 31.17
CA ARG A 857 20.46 8.07 31.41
C ARG A 857 20.75 9.30 30.55
N ALA A 858 20.26 9.33 29.30
CA ALA A 858 20.37 10.51 28.45
C ALA A 858 19.66 11.72 29.08
N LYS A 859 18.44 11.52 29.62
CA LYS A 859 17.70 12.55 30.36
C LYS A 859 18.46 13.04 31.60
N GLN A 860 19.01 12.12 32.40
CA GLN A 860 19.83 12.47 33.56
C GLN A 860 21.07 13.31 33.16
N ASN A 861 21.70 12.99 32.03
CA ASN A 861 22.83 13.76 31.51
C ASN A 861 22.41 15.14 31.00
N GLU A 862 21.26 15.27 30.34
CA GLU A 862 20.68 16.57 29.96
C GLU A 862 20.36 17.45 31.18
N GLU A 863 19.81 16.86 32.24
CA GLU A 863 19.53 17.55 33.50
C GLU A 863 20.82 18.06 34.17
N ALA A 864 21.87 17.24 34.22
CA ALA A 864 23.18 17.63 34.74
C ALA A 864 23.82 18.76 33.91
N VAL A 865 23.68 18.72 32.58
CA VAL A 865 24.16 19.79 31.69
C VAL A 865 23.34 21.07 31.87
N ALA A 866 22.03 20.98 32.11
CA ALA A 866 21.19 22.14 32.40
C ALA A 866 21.58 22.78 33.74
N GLU A 867 21.91 21.99 34.75
CA GLU A 867 22.44 22.48 36.02
C GLU A 867 23.78 23.22 35.83
N TRP A 868 24.67 22.70 34.98
CA TRP A 868 25.91 23.35 34.60
C TRP A 868 25.70 24.76 34.02
N HIS A 869 24.71 24.89 33.11
CA HIS A 869 24.35 26.19 32.54
C HIS A 869 23.77 27.16 33.59
N ARG A 870 22.98 26.67 34.56
CA ARG A 870 22.44 27.49 35.65
C ARG A 870 23.54 28.05 36.55
N ILE A 871 24.52 27.22 36.93
CA ILE A 871 25.65 27.64 37.78
C ILE A 871 26.46 28.74 37.08
N ILE A 872 26.74 28.57 35.78
CA ILE A 872 27.47 29.59 34.99
C ILE A 872 26.70 30.89 34.88
N ASN A 873 25.39 30.82 34.63
CA ASN A 873 24.57 32.03 34.50
C ASN A 873 24.45 32.78 35.83
N ALA A 874 24.31 32.07 36.95
CA ALA A 874 24.30 32.69 38.28
C ALA A 874 25.63 33.40 38.60
N GLU A 875 26.76 32.85 38.17
CA GLU A 875 28.08 33.48 38.35
C GLU A 875 28.25 34.73 37.47
N LYS A 876 27.76 34.67 36.21
CA LYS A 876 27.71 35.84 35.32
C LYS A 876 26.87 36.99 35.92
N GLU A 877 25.73 36.68 36.52
CA GLU A 877 24.88 37.68 37.18
C GLU A 877 25.57 38.34 38.38
N LYS A 878 26.27 37.56 39.22
CA LYS A 878 27.03 38.11 40.35
C LYS A 878 28.14 39.06 39.88
N ASN A 879 28.86 38.67 38.83
CA ASN A 879 29.95 39.49 38.28
C ASN A 879 29.43 40.81 37.68
N MET A 880 28.23 40.81 37.09
CA MET A 880 27.56 42.03 36.63
C MET A 880 27.18 42.97 37.80
N ARG A 881 26.72 42.44 38.94
CA ARG A 881 26.38 43.23 40.13
C ARG A 881 27.59 43.90 40.77
N VAL A 882 28.75 43.24 40.76
CA VAL A 882 30.02 43.82 41.25
C VAL A 882 30.46 45.00 40.36
N ASN A 883 30.30 44.89 39.04
CA ASN A 883 30.62 45.96 38.09
C ASN A 883 29.71 47.20 38.23
N THR A 884 28.44 47.02 38.61
CA THR A 884 27.54 48.16 38.88
C THR A 884 27.87 48.89 40.18
N MET A 885 28.44 48.21 41.18
CA MET A 885 28.80 48.85 42.46
C MET A 885 30.02 49.78 42.32
N GLN A 886 30.97 49.46 41.41
CA GLN A 886 32.14 50.30 41.14
C GLN A 886 31.86 51.62 40.41
N ARG A 887 30.69 51.77 39.77
CA ARG A 887 30.34 53.00 39.04
C ARG A 887 29.79 54.11 39.93
N VAL A 888 29.29 53.80 41.12
CA VAL A 888 28.64 54.79 42.00
C VAL A 888 29.69 55.60 42.79
N ASP A 889 30.87 55.05 43.07
CA ASP A 889 31.91 55.74 43.86
C ASP A 889 32.79 56.72 43.04
N SER A 890 32.68 56.74 41.71
CA SER A 890 33.53 57.59 40.85
C SER A 890 33.00 59.03 40.65
N PHE A 891 31.85 59.40 41.23
CA PHE A 891 31.17 60.68 40.92
C PHE A 891 31.35 61.80 41.98
N MET A 892 32.12 61.61 43.06
CA MET A 892 32.13 62.58 44.19
C MET A 892 33.48 63.23 44.57
N VAL A 893 34.49 63.33 43.70
CA VAL A 893 35.71 64.11 44.04
C VAL A 893 36.26 64.91 42.87
N SER A 894 35.92 66.19 42.80
CA SER A 894 36.70 67.23 42.09
C SER A 894 36.28 68.62 42.61
N ASP A 895 36.99 69.15 43.60
CA ASP A 895 37.42 70.55 43.68
C ASP A 895 38.20 70.80 44.99
N GLU A 896 39.47 71.20 44.89
CA GLU A 896 40.02 72.39 45.56
C GLU A 896 41.54 72.53 45.36
N ALA A 897 41.97 73.80 45.34
CA ALA A 897 43.32 74.34 45.48
C ALA A 897 44.19 74.57 44.22
N THR A 898 44.12 75.81 43.69
CA THR A 898 45.32 76.63 43.43
C THR A 898 44.98 78.13 43.58
N PRO A 899 45.77 78.95 44.32
CA PRO A 899 45.71 80.40 44.20
C PRO A 899 46.87 81.00 43.37
N MET A 900 46.45 81.88 42.47
CA MET A 900 47.11 82.91 41.64
C MET A 900 48.54 83.41 41.95
N GLN A 901 49.32 83.65 40.87
CA GLN A 901 49.58 85.01 40.34
C GLN A 901 50.44 84.99 39.05
N ARG A 902 49.89 85.44 37.90
CA ARG A 902 50.53 86.47 37.05
C ARG A 902 49.53 87.08 36.06
N VAL A 903 49.65 88.39 35.95
CA VAL A 903 48.72 89.34 35.37
C VAL A 903 49.21 89.77 33.97
N LYS A 904 48.24 90.00 33.07
CA LYS A 904 48.25 90.82 31.83
C LYS A 904 48.96 90.31 30.56
N ARG A 905 48.14 89.92 29.57
CA ARG A 905 47.88 90.72 28.35
C ARG A 905 46.53 90.36 27.69
N LEU A 906 45.60 91.34 27.73
CA LEU A 906 44.67 91.83 26.70
C LEU A 906 44.80 91.16 25.30
N LYS A 907 43.79 90.92 24.44
CA LYS A 907 42.37 91.34 24.27
C LYS A 907 41.90 90.58 22.99
N VAL A 908 40.67 90.07 22.85
CA VAL A 908 39.50 90.62 22.10
C VAL A 908 38.60 89.38 21.87
N GLU A 909 37.43 89.29 22.54
CA GLU A 909 36.05 89.35 21.96
C GLU A 909 35.83 88.37 20.79
N ALA A 910 34.75 87.60 20.65
CA ALA A 910 33.36 87.59 21.12
C ALA A 910 32.79 86.24 20.59
N SER A 911 31.68 85.62 20.97
CA SER A 911 30.49 85.94 21.78
C SER A 911 29.64 84.65 21.74
N VAL A 912 29.06 84.21 22.89
CA VAL A 912 27.59 84.18 23.15
C VAL A 912 26.89 82.99 22.44
N THR A 913 26.16 82.06 23.05
CA THR A 913 25.45 81.92 24.35
C THR A 913 25.03 80.44 24.47
N SER A 914 25.28 79.75 25.58
CA SER A 914 24.40 79.58 26.77
C SER A 914 23.05 78.94 26.42
N SER A 915 22.81 77.69 26.77
CA SER A 915 22.41 77.20 28.12
C SER A 915 20.91 77.24 28.35
N GLY A 916 20.44 76.20 29.05
CA GLY A 916 19.16 76.16 29.74
C GLY A 916 18.16 75.28 29.01
N SER A 917 18.16 73.96 29.23
CA SER A 917 17.49 73.28 30.35
C SER A 917 15.98 73.39 30.30
N VAL A 918 15.28 72.25 30.32
CA VAL A 918 14.22 71.88 31.28
C VAL A 918 13.31 70.80 30.67
N PHE A 919 13.25 69.68 31.39
CA PHE A 919 12.11 68.78 31.68
C PHE A 919 11.35 67.95 30.62
N GLU A 920 11.15 66.69 31.04
CA GLU A 920 9.93 65.88 31.04
C GLU A 920 9.27 65.33 29.76
N THR A 921 9.21 63.99 29.76
CA THR A 921 8.07 63.06 29.56
C THR A 921 6.96 63.29 28.53
N GLU A 922 6.49 62.12 28.06
CA GLU A 922 5.16 61.80 27.51
C GLU A 922 4.93 62.20 26.04
N GLU A 923 4.81 61.21 25.16
CA GLU A 923 3.60 60.43 24.82
C GLU A 923 2.80 61.09 23.69
N ASP A 924 2.61 60.28 22.66
CA ASP A 924 1.43 60.19 21.81
C ASP A 924 1.10 61.19 20.69
N THR A 925 0.84 60.53 19.56
CA THR A 925 -0.26 60.76 18.61
C THR A 925 -0.10 61.79 17.47
N ALA A 926 -0.12 61.19 16.27
CA ALA A 926 -1.06 61.48 15.18
C ALA A 926 -0.86 62.74 14.29
N SER A 927 -0.40 62.43 13.08
CA SER A 927 -1.11 62.65 11.80
C SER A 927 -0.97 63.96 11.02
N GLN A 928 -0.72 63.73 9.71
CA GLN A 928 -1.06 64.54 8.52
C GLN A 928 -0.23 65.83 8.31
N GLU A 929 0.22 66.20 7.10
CA GLU A 929 -0.17 65.83 5.74
C GLU A 929 0.85 66.39 4.73
N SER A 930 0.73 65.93 3.48
CA SER A 930 1.18 66.60 2.23
C SER A 930 2.68 66.53 1.92
N GLY A 931 3.12 66.05 0.75
CA GLY A 931 2.38 65.72 -0.46
C GLY A 931 3.35 65.55 -1.63
N ARG A 932 2.85 64.88 -2.67
CA ARG A 932 3.42 64.64 -4.02
C ARG A 932 4.57 63.64 -4.10
N ALA A 933 4.31 62.42 -4.58
CA ALA A 933 4.00 62.00 -5.97
C ALA A 933 5.27 61.93 -6.84
N MET A 934 5.51 60.93 -7.68
CA MET A 934 4.61 59.97 -8.31
C MET A 934 5.40 58.81 -8.95
N SER A 935 4.74 57.65 -9.02
CA SER A 935 4.78 56.60 -10.06
C SER A 935 6.10 55.86 -10.35
N ALA A 936 6.12 54.54 -10.56
CA ALA A 936 5.07 53.67 -11.07
C ALA A 936 5.26 52.21 -10.62
N MET A 937 4.15 51.47 -10.68
CA MET A 937 3.96 50.10 -10.23
C MET A 937 3.50 49.26 -11.43
N THR A 938 4.19 48.12 -11.65
CA THR A 938 3.74 46.81 -12.23
C THR A 938 3.17 46.80 -13.69
N PRO A 939 2.85 45.65 -14.36
CA PRO A 939 2.76 44.24 -13.92
C PRO A 939 3.19 43.10 -14.92
N ARG A 940 3.27 41.87 -14.35
CA ARG A 940 2.88 40.52 -14.90
C ARG A 940 3.46 40.01 -16.25
N ARG A 941 3.93 38.74 -16.25
CA ARG A 941 3.16 37.55 -16.72
C ARG A 941 3.96 36.22 -16.58
N CYS A 942 3.21 35.17 -16.22
CA CYS A 942 3.45 33.71 -16.13
C CYS A 942 4.13 33.11 -17.40
N THR A 943 4.73 31.92 -17.49
CA THR A 943 4.53 30.51 -17.02
C THR A 943 5.87 29.78 -17.33
N SER A 944 6.34 28.70 -16.70
CA SER A 944 5.84 27.31 -16.77
C SER A 944 6.83 26.35 -16.06
N SER A 945 6.27 25.33 -15.39
CA SER A 945 6.76 23.93 -15.26
C SER A 945 8.19 23.60 -14.80
N GLY A 946 8.28 22.66 -13.85
CA GLY A 946 9.38 21.69 -13.79
C GLY A 946 9.94 21.50 -12.38
N GLY A 947 9.55 20.42 -11.71
CA GLY A 947 10.00 20.08 -10.36
C GLY A 947 11.46 19.62 -10.25
N GLY A 948 11.87 19.36 -9.02
CA GLY A 948 13.13 18.70 -8.69
C GLY A 948 13.64 19.17 -7.34
N GLY A 949 13.49 18.34 -6.31
CA GLY A 949 13.97 18.59 -4.97
C GLY A 949 15.50 18.73 -4.89
N GLY A 950 15.96 19.36 -3.81
CA GLY A 950 17.37 19.46 -3.49
C GLY A 950 17.57 20.18 -2.16
N GLU A 951 17.97 19.42 -1.15
CA GLU A 951 18.28 19.82 0.21
C GLU A 951 19.23 21.03 0.27
N SER A 952 18.83 22.07 1.01
CA SER A 952 19.71 23.19 1.35
C SER A 952 20.35 22.95 2.73
N SER A 953 21.63 22.54 2.74
CA SER A 953 22.49 22.64 3.92
C SER A 953 23.36 23.90 3.79
N SER A 954 23.07 24.93 4.58
CA SER A 954 23.89 26.14 4.66
C SER A 954 24.83 26.08 5.87
N THR A 955 25.99 25.46 5.72
CA THR A 955 27.14 25.74 6.58
C THR A 955 27.92 26.90 5.99
N GLY A 956 27.81 28.07 6.63
CA GLY A 956 28.65 29.23 6.33
C GLY A 956 30.10 28.96 6.72
N MET A 957 30.86 28.32 5.83
CA MET A 957 32.31 28.26 5.92
C MET A 957 32.94 29.38 5.07
N ASP A 958 33.82 30.13 5.72
CA ASP A 958 34.57 31.25 5.20
C ASP A 958 35.62 30.75 4.18
N HIS A 959 35.24 30.75 2.90
CA HIS A 959 36.00 30.21 1.75
C HIS A 959 37.24 31.04 1.42
N SER A 960 37.35 32.25 1.99
CA SER A 960 38.56 33.07 1.99
C SER A 960 39.78 32.35 2.59
N LYS A 961 39.56 31.35 3.46
CA LYS A 961 40.62 30.56 4.13
C LYS A 961 41.13 29.38 3.30
N TYR A 962 40.48 29.04 2.18
CA TYR A 962 40.95 27.92 1.35
C TYR A 962 42.31 28.23 0.70
N THR A 963 43.17 27.21 0.62
CA THR A 963 44.43 27.32 -0.12
C THR A 963 44.13 27.37 -1.62
N MET A 964 44.98 28.00 -2.43
CA MET A 964 44.74 28.12 -3.88
C MET A 964 44.57 26.75 -4.56
N LYS A 965 45.26 25.72 -4.07
CA LYS A 965 45.11 24.34 -4.53
C LYS A 965 43.70 23.81 -4.26
N LYS A 966 43.21 23.97 -3.02
CA LYS A 966 41.86 23.52 -2.62
C LYS A 966 40.75 24.26 -3.39
N LEU A 967 40.92 25.55 -3.67
CA LEU A 967 39.97 26.32 -4.50
C LEU A 967 39.93 25.78 -5.94
N ARG A 968 41.09 25.53 -6.56
CA ARG A 968 41.15 24.97 -7.92
C ARG A 968 40.51 23.58 -7.99
N ASP A 969 40.81 22.72 -7.02
CA ASP A 969 40.27 21.37 -6.96
C ASP A 969 38.74 21.40 -6.77
N GLU A 970 38.21 22.29 -5.94
CA GLU A 970 36.77 22.42 -5.72
C GLU A 970 36.05 23.00 -6.96
N ILE A 971 36.60 24.02 -7.61
CA ILE A 971 36.07 24.56 -8.88
C ILE A 971 36.06 23.48 -9.98
N LEU A 972 37.12 22.68 -10.07
CA LEU A 972 37.22 21.57 -11.02
C LEU A 972 36.19 20.48 -10.71
N LYS A 973 35.99 20.16 -9.43
CA LYS A 973 35.03 19.15 -8.96
C LYS A 973 33.58 19.53 -9.27
N HIS A 974 33.25 20.83 -9.27
CA HIS A 974 31.94 21.35 -9.66
C HIS A 974 31.78 21.57 -11.19
N GLY A 975 32.75 21.14 -12.00
CA GLY A 975 32.64 21.08 -13.46
C GLY A 975 33.10 22.34 -14.22
N PHE A 976 33.65 23.35 -13.54
CA PHE A 976 34.04 24.63 -14.13
C PHE A 976 35.50 24.68 -14.61
N GLY A 977 36.02 23.54 -15.11
CA GLY A 977 37.42 23.41 -15.51
C GLY A 977 37.84 24.29 -16.71
N ALA A 978 36.93 24.57 -17.64
CA ALA A 978 37.20 25.40 -18.82
C ALA A 978 37.53 26.86 -18.46
N GLU A 979 36.85 27.41 -17.45
CA GLU A 979 37.05 28.77 -16.94
C GLU A 979 38.36 28.88 -16.14
N LEU A 980 38.76 27.79 -15.49
CA LEU A 980 40.03 27.69 -14.79
C LEU A 980 41.23 27.68 -15.77
N VAL A 981 41.08 27.02 -16.93
CA VAL A 981 42.11 26.91 -17.97
C VAL A 981 42.36 28.25 -18.69
N GLY A 982 41.35 29.13 -18.76
CA GLY A 982 41.50 30.50 -19.26
C GLY A 982 42.39 31.40 -18.38
N LEU A 983 42.61 31.02 -17.12
CA LEU A 983 43.37 31.78 -16.13
C LEU A 983 44.79 31.25 -15.97
N LYS A 984 45.65 31.50 -16.96
CA LYS A 984 47.04 30.98 -17.00
C LYS A 984 47.92 31.34 -15.79
N ASN A 985 47.56 32.33 -14.95
CA ASN A 985 48.24 32.68 -13.69
C ASN A 985 47.33 33.46 -12.69
N ALA A 986 46.23 32.85 -12.23
CA ALA A 986 45.32 33.52 -11.29
C ALA A 986 45.86 33.63 -9.86
N ARG A 987 45.77 34.84 -9.29
CA ARG A 987 45.97 35.15 -7.85
C ARG A 987 44.81 34.58 -7.01
N LYS A 988 45.05 34.33 -5.71
CA LYS A 988 44.06 33.72 -4.80
C LYS A 988 42.71 34.47 -4.79
N SER A 989 42.73 35.80 -4.84
CA SER A 989 41.51 36.61 -4.88
C SER A 989 40.63 36.30 -6.09
N VAL A 990 41.23 36.12 -7.27
CA VAL A 990 40.50 35.81 -8.52
C VAL A 990 39.91 34.40 -8.49
N LEU A 991 40.59 33.44 -7.83
CA LEU A 991 40.07 32.08 -7.64
C LEU A 991 38.92 32.04 -6.62
N VAL A 992 38.97 32.87 -5.57
CA VAL A 992 37.88 33.00 -4.60
C VAL A 992 36.65 33.61 -5.28
N GLU A 993 36.84 34.66 -6.07
CA GLU A 993 35.75 35.33 -6.80
C GLU A 993 35.13 34.39 -7.86
N LEU A 994 35.95 33.59 -8.55
CA LEU A 994 35.45 32.57 -9.48
C LEU A 994 34.69 31.45 -8.76
N TYR A 995 35.15 31.05 -7.57
CA TYR A 995 34.46 30.07 -6.74
C TYR A 995 33.11 30.60 -6.21
N GLU A 996 33.09 31.85 -5.74
CA GLU A 996 31.87 32.52 -5.29
C GLU A 996 30.84 32.63 -6.42
N ARG A 997 31.29 33.01 -7.61
CA ARG A 997 30.42 33.19 -8.78
C ARG A 997 29.93 31.88 -9.39
N CYS A 998 30.82 30.92 -9.63
CA CYS A 998 30.47 29.70 -10.37
C CYS A 998 29.90 28.61 -9.45
N VAL A 999 30.46 28.44 -8.26
CA VAL A 999 30.07 27.35 -7.33
C VAL A 999 29.04 27.81 -6.31
N LEU A 1000 29.22 28.99 -5.69
CA LEU A 1000 28.27 29.51 -4.70
C LEU A 1000 27.14 30.36 -5.31
N ARG A 1001 27.22 30.71 -6.60
CA ARG A 1001 26.28 31.59 -7.33
C ARG A 1001 25.97 32.89 -6.58
N LYS A 1002 26.99 33.49 -5.94
CA LYS A 1002 26.92 34.77 -5.25
C LYS A 1002 27.38 35.93 -6.11
#